data_AF-A0A367HXP6-F1
#
_entry.id   AF-A0A367HXP6-F1
#
_cell.length_a   1.000
_cell.length_b   1.000
_cell.length_c   1.000
_cell.angle_alpha   90.00
_cell.angle_beta   90.00
_cell.angle_gamma   90.00
#
_symmetry.space_group_name_H-M   'P 1'
#
loop_
_entity.id
_entity.type
_entity.pdbx_description
1 polymer ?
#
loop_
_entity_poly.entity_id
_entity_poly.type
_entity_poly.pdbx_seq_one_letter_code
_entity_poly.pdbx_strand_id
1 'polypeptide(L)'
;MSTRYPFTAVVGMDDLRLALLLNAVSPAVGGVLVRGEKGTAKSTAVRALADLLPEVAVVAGCRFSCDPAAPDPRCPDGPHESGPGAARAARMVELPVGASEDRLVGALDIERALGEGVKAFEPGLLADAHRGILYVDEVNLLHDHLIDLLLDAAAMGSSYVEREGVSVRHAARFLLVGTMNPEEGELRPQLLDRFGLTVEVAASREPEQRVEVVRRRLAYDDDPAAFAARWADEEGALRQRIVAARELLPSVVLGDAVLLQIAATCAAFEVDGMRADIVMARTATALAAWAGRTEVTSEDVRQAALLALPHRRRRNPFDAPGLDQDKLDETLEQFQDEDRGDDDPDPGPEGPGGGGGVPPQGDSPESPAESPETPDTSEAPEPPAAPAPSGPGERAAVKAAEPFRTKMLSVPGLGEGAAGRRSRARTDHGRTTGSRRPEGALTKLHLTATVQAAAPHQRARGRSGRGLVVRRDDLRQATREGREGNLVLFVVDASGSMAARQRMSAVKGAVLSLLLDAYQRRDKVGLITFRGKEAEVALPPTSSVDAAAARLESLPTGGRTPLAAGLLKAHDVLRVERLRDPSRRPLLVVVTDGRATGGPDPVALAGRSARLHAAEGTASVVVDCESGMVRLGLAGELARELGGSAVTLDELRADTIAGLVKDVQGTSRRAA
;
A
#
# COMPACT_ATOMS: atom_id res chain seq x y z
N MET A 1 22.60 27.73 12.96
CA MET A 1 21.74 26.63 12.44
C MET A 1 22.26 25.34 13.03
N SER A 2 21.43 24.31 13.22
CA SER A 2 21.94 22.98 13.58
C SER A 2 22.62 22.36 12.36
N THR A 3 23.92 22.08 12.45
CA THR A 3 24.62 21.23 11.48
C THR A 3 23.85 19.91 11.32
N ARG A 4 23.66 19.43 10.10
CA ARG A 4 23.04 18.12 9.84
C ARG A 4 24.11 17.04 9.83
N TYR A 5 23.69 15.78 9.95
CA TYR A 5 24.57 14.63 9.76
C TYR A 5 24.90 14.49 8.26
N PRO A 6 26.18 14.49 7.84
CA PRO A 6 26.57 14.40 6.43
C PRO A 6 26.03 13.14 5.73
N PHE A 7 25.67 13.26 4.45
CA PHE A 7 25.12 12.19 3.64
C PHE A 7 26.17 11.12 3.32
N THR A 8 27.40 11.54 3.02
CA THR A 8 28.55 10.66 2.77
C THR A 8 28.93 9.84 4.01
N ALA A 9 28.70 10.41 5.20
CA ALA A 9 28.94 9.73 6.48
C ALA A 9 27.92 8.61 6.80
N VAL A 10 26.84 8.44 6.03
CA VAL A 10 25.89 7.33 6.18
C VAL A 10 26.56 6.01 5.77
N VAL A 11 26.46 4.98 6.61
CA VAL A 11 27.12 3.68 6.42
C VAL A 11 26.18 2.70 5.70
N GLY A 12 26.65 2.12 4.60
CA GLY A 12 25.88 1.20 3.77
C GLY A 12 24.64 1.85 3.16
N MET A 13 23.56 1.07 3.02
CA MET A 13 22.27 1.51 2.45
C MET A 13 22.44 2.07 1.03
N ASP A 14 23.25 1.41 0.21
CA ASP A 14 23.70 1.91 -1.08
C ASP A 14 22.53 2.15 -2.06
N ASP A 15 21.55 1.26 -2.11
CA ASP A 15 20.32 1.42 -2.90
C ASP A 15 19.51 2.66 -2.47
N LEU A 16 19.45 2.96 -1.16
CA LEU A 16 18.79 4.16 -0.64
C LEU A 16 19.56 5.40 -1.06
N ARG A 17 20.89 5.40 -0.92
CA ARG A 17 21.73 6.53 -1.33
C ARG A 17 21.61 6.75 -2.84
N LEU A 18 21.66 5.70 -3.64
CA LEU A 18 21.50 5.72 -5.09
C LEU A 18 20.12 6.25 -5.50
N ALA A 19 19.02 5.70 -5.00
CA ALA A 19 17.67 6.16 -5.35
C ALA A 19 17.43 7.63 -4.99
N LEU A 20 17.93 8.08 -3.82
CA LEU A 20 17.87 9.49 -3.41
C LEU A 20 18.70 10.40 -4.33
N LEU A 21 19.88 9.95 -4.77
CA LEU A 21 20.73 10.69 -5.71
C LEU A 21 20.15 10.71 -7.14
N LEU A 22 19.59 9.60 -7.64
CA LEU A 22 18.91 9.52 -8.94
C LEU A 22 17.68 10.43 -9.00
N ASN A 23 16.87 10.45 -7.95
CA ASN A 23 15.77 11.42 -7.81
C ASN A 23 16.32 12.86 -7.77
N ALA A 24 17.41 13.11 -7.04
CA ALA A 24 18.07 14.41 -7.02
C ALA A 24 18.60 14.85 -8.39
N VAL A 25 19.10 13.95 -9.24
CA VAL A 25 19.47 14.22 -10.63
C VAL A 25 18.22 14.46 -11.49
N SER A 26 17.24 13.56 -11.45
CA SER A 26 16.03 13.59 -12.27
C SER A 26 14.75 13.48 -11.42
N PRO A 27 14.16 14.62 -10.97
CA PRO A 27 12.89 14.62 -10.26
C PRO A 27 11.73 14.01 -11.08
N ALA A 28 11.89 13.94 -12.40
CA ALA A 28 10.93 13.34 -13.33
C ALA A 28 10.79 11.81 -13.17
N VAL A 29 11.69 11.15 -12.43
CA VAL A 29 11.56 9.72 -12.06
C VAL A 29 10.30 9.46 -11.22
N GLY A 30 9.79 10.46 -10.49
CA GLY A 30 8.52 10.35 -9.74
C GLY A 30 8.66 10.10 -8.23
N GLY A 31 9.80 10.47 -7.65
CA GLY A 31 10.05 10.36 -6.21
C GLY A 31 10.48 8.97 -5.73
N VAL A 32 10.83 8.90 -4.45
CA VAL A 32 11.38 7.69 -3.80
C VAL A 32 10.52 7.30 -2.60
N LEU A 33 10.23 6.00 -2.49
CA LEU A 33 9.51 5.40 -1.38
C LEU A 33 10.42 4.45 -0.59
N VAL A 34 10.67 4.78 0.68
CA VAL A 34 11.63 4.07 1.52
C VAL A 34 10.90 3.22 2.56
N ARG A 35 10.83 1.92 2.30
CA ARG A 35 10.25 0.90 3.20
C ARG A 35 11.32 0.45 4.20
N GLY A 36 10.93 0.07 5.42
CA GLY A 36 11.84 -0.57 6.37
C GLY A 36 11.45 -0.37 7.83
N GLU A 37 12.11 -1.08 8.73
CA GLU A 37 11.90 -1.02 10.19
C GLU A 37 12.20 0.37 10.78
N LYS A 38 11.84 0.62 12.05
CA LYS A 38 12.24 1.86 12.76
C LYS A 38 13.70 1.78 13.22
N GLY A 39 14.39 2.92 13.29
CA GLY A 39 15.81 3.00 13.64
C GLY A 39 16.80 2.80 12.47
N THR A 40 16.33 2.46 11.28
CA THR A 40 17.10 2.22 10.03
C THR A 40 17.65 3.49 9.36
N ALA A 41 17.89 4.56 10.12
CA ALA A 41 18.46 5.86 9.66
C ALA A 41 17.77 6.58 8.47
N LYS A 42 16.64 6.06 7.93
CA LYS A 42 15.92 6.59 6.75
C LYS A 42 15.76 8.12 6.76
N SER A 43 15.17 8.67 7.82
CA SER A 43 14.94 10.11 7.96
C SER A 43 16.23 10.94 8.09
N THR A 44 17.33 10.35 8.60
CA THR A 44 18.66 10.98 8.62
C THR A 44 19.20 11.14 7.20
N ALA A 45 19.16 10.09 6.37
CA ALA A 45 19.66 10.13 4.99
C ALA A 45 18.89 11.15 4.13
N VAL A 46 17.55 11.21 4.28
CA VAL A 46 16.73 12.18 3.54
C VAL A 46 16.97 13.62 4.03
N ARG A 47 17.17 13.84 5.34
CA ARG A 47 17.53 15.15 5.89
C ARG A 47 18.93 15.60 5.48
N ALA A 48 19.86 14.68 5.27
CA ALA A 48 21.21 14.97 4.78
C ALA A 48 21.22 15.35 3.29
N LEU A 49 20.43 14.68 2.44
CA LEU A 49 20.30 14.98 1.01
C LEU A 49 19.96 16.46 0.74
N ALA A 50 19.18 17.09 1.63
CA ALA A 50 18.78 18.49 1.53
C ALA A 50 19.97 19.45 1.49
N ASP A 51 21.07 19.16 2.20
CA ASP A 51 22.26 20.00 2.22
C ASP A 51 23.15 19.79 0.99
N LEU A 52 23.08 18.62 0.33
CA LEU A 52 23.82 18.34 -0.92
C LEU A 52 23.25 19.06 -2.16
N LEU A 53 21.98 19.46 -2.12
CA LEU A 53 21.35 20.11 -3.29
C LEU A 53 22.02 21.46 -3.61
N PRO A 54 22.18 21.82 -4.89
CA PRO A 54 22.66 23.14 -5.28
C PRO A 54 21.65 24.22 -4.91
N GLU A 55 22.14 25.46 -4.76
CA GLU A 55 21.27 26.62 -4.58
C GLU A 55 20.40 26.87 -5.81
N VAL A 56 19.24 27.49 -5.59
CA VAL A 56 18.29 27.86 -6.64
C VAL A 56 18.07 29.37 -6.63
N ALA A 57 18.25 30.00 -7.80
CA ALA A 57 17.92 31.41 -7.98
C ALA A 57 16.40 31.60 -7.93
N VAL A 58 15.92 32.58 -7.16
CA VAL A 58 14.49 32.89 -7.00
C VAL A 58 14.19 34.37 -7.18
N VAL A 59 12.99 34.69 -7.71
CA VAL A 59 12.47 36.06 -7.77
C VAL A 59 12.32 36.60 -6.35
N ALA A 60 12.89 37.78 -6.08
CA ALA A 60 12.86 38.41 -4.77
C ALA A 60 11.41 38.71 -4.33
N GLY A 61 11.06 38.34 -3.10
CA GLY A 61 9.71 38.54 -2.53
C GLY A 61 8.63 37.55 -3.00
N CYS A 62 8.87 36.75 -4.05
CA CYS A 62 7.93 35.75 -4.53
C CYS A 62 7.76 34.61 -3.51
N ARG A 63 6.56 34.45 -2.93
CA ARG A 63 6.25 33.39 -1.96
C ARG A 63 6.36 31.99 -2.58
N PHE A 64 6.08 31.90 -3.88
CA PHE A 64 6.11 30.67 -4.67
C PHE A 64 7.50 30.30 -5.23
N SER A 65 8.56 31.04 -4.90
CA SER A 65 9.95 30.73 -5.34
C SER A 65 10.15 30.58 -6.86
N CYS A 66 9.45 31.40 -7.67
CA CYS A 66 9.58 31.38 -9.12
C CYS A 66 11.03 31.58 -9.59
N ASP A 67 11.35 30.96 -10.72
CA ASP A 67 12.66 31.08 -11.38
C ASP A 67 12.80 32.47 -12.04
N PRO A 68 13.89 33.24 -11.82
CA PRO A 68 14.08 34.53 -12.46
C PRO A 68 14.32 34.45 -13.97
N ALA A 69 14.89 33.34 -14.46
CA ALA A 69 15.14 33.14 -15.88
C ALA A 69 13.88 32.69 -16.63
N ALA A 70 13.02 31.91 -15.96
CA ALA A 70 11.76 31.40 -16.50
C ALA A 70 10.62 31.44 -15.46
N PRO A 71 10.10 32.64 -15.11
CA PRO A 71 9.07 32.77 -14.08
C PRO A 71 7.76 32.10 -14.49
N ASP A 72 7.03 31.53 -13.52
CA ASP A 72 5.73 30.90 -13.78
C ASP A 72 4.70 31.99 -14.18
N PRO A 73 4.18 31.99 -15.43
CA PRO A 73 3.22 33.00 -15.88
C PRO A 73 1.85 32.88 -15.19
N ARG A 74 1.64 31.84 -14.36
CA ARG A 74 0.45 31.66 -13.52
C ARG A 74 0.71 31.89 -12.03
N CYS A 75 1.90 32.36 -11.64
CA CYS A 75 2.23 32.65 -10.25
C CYS A 75 1.20 33.61 -9.60
N PRO A 76 0.62 33.27 -8.42
CA PRO A 76 -0.33 34.15 -7.73
C PRO A 76 0.26 35.45 -7.18
N ASP A 77 1.59 35.56 -7.10
CA ASP A 77 2.32 36.81 -6.78
C ASP A 77 2.78 37.56 -8.05
N GLY A 78 2.49 37.02 -9.24
CA GLY A 78 2.94 37.54 -10.53
C GLY A 78 1.97 38.53 -11.19
N PRO A 79 2.27 38.97 -12.44
CA PRO A 79 3.41 38.54 -13.25
C PRO A 79 4.77 38.99 -12.68
N HIS A 80 5.83 38.28 -13.04
CA HIS A 80 7.21 38.65 -12.72
C HIS A 80 7.97 38.89 -14.01
N GLU A 81 8.73 39.98 -14.08
CA GLU A 81 9.67 40.23 -15.17
C GLU A 81 10.96 39.41 -14.96
N SER A 82 11.59 38.97 -16.05
CA SER A 82 12.88 38.28 -15.99
C SER A 82 13.98 39.25 -15.55
N GLY A 83 14.78 38.86 -14.56
CA GLY A 83 15.77 39.75 -13.95
C GLY A 83 16.70 39.05 -12.96
N PRO A 84 17.55 39.79 -12.24
CA PRO A 84 18.47 39.21 -11.26
C PRO A 84 17.70 38.62 -10.06
N GLY A 85 17.84 37.32 -9.84
CA GLY A 85 17.29 36.64 -8.67
C GLY A 85 18.23 36.67 -7.47
N ALA A 86 17.67 36.38 -6.29
CA ALA A 86 18.46 36.00 -5.12
C ALA A 86 18.74 34.50 -5.16
N ALA A 87 19.97 34.08 -4.82
CA ALA A 87 20.24 32.67 -4.55
C ALA A 87 19.59 32.25 -3.21
N ARG A 88 19.07 31.03 -3.13
CA ARG A 88 18.74 30.37 -1.86
C ARG A 88 19.11 28.90 -1.88
N ALA A 89 19.42 28.35 -0.71
CA ALA A 89 19.44 26.92 -0.49
C ALA A 89 18.11 26.25 -0.92
N ALA A 90 18.19 24.98 -1.31
CA ALA A 90 17.01 24.15 -1.51
C ALA A 90 16.24 24.00 -0.19
N ARG A 91 14.92 24.22 -0.20
CA ARG A 91 14.09 24.02 0.99
C ARG A 91 13.80 22.54 1.17
N MET A 92 13.93 22.02 2.38
CA MET A 92 13.32 20.76 2.78
C MET A 92 12.06 21.07 3.59
N VAL A 93 10.94 20.49 3.18
CA VAL A 93 9.64 20.66 3.82
C VAL A 93 9.16 19.30 4.29
N GLU A 94 8.78 19.21 5.56
CA GLU A 94 8.31 17.99 6.20
C GLU A 94 6.79 18.04 6.35
N LEU A 95 6.09 17.04 5.80
CA LEU A 95 4.64 16.90 5.89
C LEU A 95 4.29 16.02 7.10
N PRO A 96 3.72 16.57 8.19
CA PRO A 96 3.34 15.77 9.34
C PRO A 96 2.11 14.91 9.04
N VAL A 97 2.03 13.72 9.64
CA VAL A 97 0.91 12.77 9.48
C VAL A 97 -0.47 13.41 9.78
N GLY A 98 -0.52 14.35 10.72
CA GLY A 98 -1.72 15.10 11.09
C GLY A 98 -2.03 16.32 10.21
N ALA A 99 -1.38 16.49 9.05
CA ALA A 99 -1.59 17.66 8.19
C ALA A 99 -3.04 17.74 7.66
N SER A 100 -3.58 18.96 7.63
CA SER A 100 -4.80 19.26 6.88
C SER A 100 -4.50 19.44 5.39
N GLU A 101 -5.49 19.15 4.56
CA GLU A 101 -5.48 19.45 3.12
C GLU A 101 -5.18 20.94 2.87
N ASP A 102 -5.81 21.80 3.67
CA ASP A 102 -5.67 23.25 3.62
C ASP A 102 -4.23 23.71 3.95
N ARG A 103 -3.49 22.95 4.77
CA ARG A 103 -2.04 23.17 5.03
C ARG A 103 -1.14 22.60 3.92
N LEU A 104 -1.56 21.53 3.25
CA LEU A 104 -0.81 20.93 2.13
C LEU A 104 -0.88 21.83 0.88
N VAL A 105 -2.09 22.16 0.40
CA VAL A 105 -2.29 22.86 -0.88
C VAL A 105 -2.33 24.39 -0.76
N GLY A 106 -2.62 24.89 0.44
CA GLY A 106 -2.84 26.31 0.71
C GLY A 106 -4.33 26.64 0.95
N ALA A 107 -4.57 27.81 1.53
CA ALA A 107 -5.88 28.19 2.06
C ALA A 107 -6.28 29.61 1.62
N LEU A 108 -7.57 29.93 1.73
CA LEU A 108 -8.02 31.32 1.75
C LEU A 108 -7.79 31.87 3.16
N ASP A 109 -7.25 33.08 3.28
CA ASP A 109 -7.25 33.84 4.52
C ASP A 109 -8.69 34.28 4.84
N ILE A 110 -9.38 33.50 5.66
CA ILE A 110 -10.77 33.74 6.06
C ILE A 110 -10.88 35.00 6.94
N GLU A 111 -9.84 35.36 7.70
CA GLU A 111 -9.87 36.54 8.57
C GLU A 111 -9.83 37.82 7.74
N ARG A 112 -8.95 37.92 6.75
CA ARG A 112 -8.91 39.06 5.81
C ARG A 112 -10.07 39.04 4.83
N ALA A 113 -10.56 37.88 4.42
CA ALA A 113 -11.76 37.78 3.58
C ALA A 113 -13.04 38.22 4.32
N LEU A 114 -13.19 37.92 5.62
CA LEU A 114 -14.36 38.31 6.41
C LEU A 114 -14.22 39.67 7.13
N GLY A 115 -13.01 40.12 7.45
CA GLY A 115 -12.74 41.40 8.10
C GLY A 115 -12.50 42.54 7.10
N GLU A 116 -11.43 42.43 6.31
CA GLU A 116 -11.03 43.44 5.31
C GLU A 116 -11.90 43.37 4.04
N GLY A 117 -12.45 42.19 3.73
CA GLY A 117 -13.11 41.90 2.44
C GLY A 117 -12.13 41.56 1.31
N VAL A 118 -10.88 41.21 1.66
CA VAL A 118 -9.79 40.93 0.71
C VAL A 118 -9.64 39.42 0.53
N LYS A 119 -9.71 38.93 -0.72
CA LYS A 119 -9.37 37.54 -1.05
C LYS A 119 -7.84 37.37 -1.08
N ALA A 120 -7.23 37.09 0.07
CA ALA A 120 -5.83 36.68 0.14
C ALA A 120 -5.72 35.15 0.18
N PHE A 121 -4.79 34.58 -0.61
CA PHE A 121 -4.46 33.16 -0.58
C PHE A 121 -3.13 32.95 0.16
N GLU A 122 -3.12 32.02 1.10
CA GLU A 122 -1.94 31.58 1.83
C GLU A 122 -1.32 30.34 1.17
N PRO A 123 -0.02 30.35 0.83
CA PRO A 123 0.65 29.19 0.25
C PRO A 123 0.72 28.01 1.24
N GLY A 124 0.46 26.80 0.73
CA GLY A 124 0.64 25.55 1.47
C GLY A 124 2.04 24.96 1.35
N LEU A 125 2.26 23.82 2.01
CA LEU A 125 3.53 23.09 2.01
C LEU A 125 4.01 22.71 0.58
N LEU A 126 3.10 22.50 -0.37
CA LEU A 126 3.45 22.26 -1.79
C LEU A 126 4.12 23.47 -2.48
N ALA A 127 3.85 24.69 -2.02
CA ALA A 127 4.51 25.91 -2.50
C ALA A 127 5.87 26.11 -1.80
N ASP A 128 5.94 25.89 -0.48
CA ASP A 128 7.20 25.95 0.27
C ASP A 128 8.23 24.92 -0.23
N ALA A 129 7.77 23.75 -0.69
CA ALA A 129 8.62 22.68 -1.21
C ALA A 129 9.12 22.94 -2.64
N HIS A 130 8.58 23.93 -3.36
CA HIS A 130 8.93 24.15 -4.76
C HIS A 130 10.42 24.44 -4.94
N ARG A 131 11.08 23.72 -5.87
CA ARG A 131 12.54 23.75 -6.08
C ARG A 131 13.26 23.46 -4.75
N GLY A 132 12.93 22.28 -4.22
CA GLY A 132 13.29 21.74 -2.91
C GLY A 132 12.86 20.27 -2.77
N ILE A 133 12.82 19.77 -1.53
CA ILE A 133 12.38 18.42 -1.14
C ILE A 133 11.05 18.51 -0.38
N LEU A 134 10.09 17.67 -0.74
CA LEU A 134 8.93 17.34 0.10
C LEU A 134 9.16 15.97 0.73
N TYR A 135 9.48 15.97 2.02
CA TYR A 135 9.62 14.76 2.83
C TYR A 135 8.32 14.45 3.56
N VAL A 136 7.96 13.17 3.57
CA VAL A 136 6.80 12.66 4.30
C VAL A 136 7.24 11.46 5.13
N ASP A 137 7.11 11.59 6.46
CA ASP A 137 7.29 10.45 7.36
C ASP A 137 5.98 9.65 7.50
N GLU A 138 6.12 8.34 7.66
CA GLU A 138 5.03 7.37 7.80
C GLU A 138 3.87 7.59 6.80
N VAL A 139 4.17 7.62 5.49
CA VAL A 139 3.20 7.90 4.39
C VAL A 139 1.96 7.01 4.42
N ASN A 140 2.08 5.80 4.97
CA ASN A 140 1.01 4.83 5.15
C ASN A 140 -0.06 5.28 6.17
N LEU A 141 0.25 6.24 7.04
CA LEU A 141 -0.66 6.81 8.03
C LEU A 141 -1.41 8.06 7.52
N LEU A 142 -1.02 8.63 6.37
CA LEU A 142 -1.74 9.77 5.77
C LEU A 142 -3.12 9.36 5.23
N HIS A 143 -4.03 10.34 5.18
CA HIS A 143 -5.33 10.17 4.55
C HIS A 143 -5.21 10.07 3.02
N ASP A 144 -5.84 9.06 2.40
CA ASP A 144 -5.89 8.80 0.95
C ASP A 144 -5.82 10.07 0.07
N HIS A 145 -6.77 11.00 0.24
CA HIS A 145 -6.88 12.23 -0.56
C HIS A 145 -5.66 13.17 -0.48
N LEU A 146 -4.93 13.19 0.64
CA LEU A 146 -3.71 13.98 0.77
C LEU A 146 -2.57 13.34 -0.03
N ILE A 147 -2.50 12.02 -0.03
CA ILE A 147 -1.51 11.24 -0.77
C ILE A 147 -1.76 11.40 -2.28
N ASP A 148 -3.03 11.28 -2.72
CA ASP A 148 -3.42 11.54 -4.11
C ASP A 148 -3.02 12.95 -4.57
N LEU A 149 -3.44 14.01 -3.86
CA LEU A 149 -3.11 15.40 -4.19
C LEU A 149 -1.60 15.68 -4.24
N LEU A 150 -0.84 15.10 -3.31
CA LEU A 150 0.62 15.21 -3.25
C LEU A 150 1.28 14.52 -4.45
N LEU A 151 0.80 13.34 -4.84
CA LEU A 151 1.31 12.61 -5.99
C LEU A 151 0.87 13.24 -7.32
N ASP A 152 -0.29 13.89 -7.37
CA ASP A 152 -0.74 14.69 -8.52
C ASP A 152 0.15 15.93 -8.68
N ALA A 153 0.39 16.67 -7.60
CA ALA A 153 1.28 17.82 -7.61
C ALA A 153 2.72 17.45 -8.01
N ALA A 154 3.25 16.33 -7.50
CA ALA A 154 4.56 15.81 -7.86
C ALA A 154 4.65 15.41 -9.35
N ALA A 155 3.67 14.67 -9.86
CA ALA A 155 3.67 14.19 -11.25
C ALA A 155 3.40 15.31 -12.28
N MET A 156 2.51 16.27 -11.95
CA MET A 156 2.18 17.40 -12.82
C MET A 156 3.16 18.58 -12.69
N GLY A 157 3.95 18.62 -11.61
CA GLY A 157 4.85 19.74 -11.30
C GLY A 157 4.13 21.07 -11.01
N SER A 158 2.82 21.06 -10.75
CA SER A 158 2.02 22.23 -10.39
C SER A 158 0.83 21.85 -9.50
N SER A 159 0.57 22.61 -8.45
CA SER A 159 -0.60 22.48 -7.59
C SER A 159 -1.78 23.29 -8.15
N TYR A 160 -3.01 22.86 -7.86
CA TYR A 160 -4.24 23.52 -8.28
C TYR A 160 -5.29 23.50 -7.18
N VAL A 161 -5.89 24.66 -6.90
CA VAL A 161 -6.84 24.88 -5.80
C VAL A 161 -8.08 25.59 -6.34
N GLU A 162 -9.15 24.84 -6.60
CA GLU A 162 -10.50 25.35 -6.90
C GLU A 162 -11.41 25.23 -5.67
N ARG A 163 -11.41 26.25 -4.81
CA ARG A 163 -12.22 26.28 -3.58
C ARG A 163 -12.76 27.66 -3.27
N GLU A 164 -13.93 27.70 -2.65
CA GLU A 164 -14.56 28.91 -2.08
C GLU A 164 -14.68 30.12 -3.05
N GLY A 165 -14.78 29.85 -4.36
CA GLY A 165 -14.81 30.89 -5.39
C GLY A 165 -13.45 31.52 -5.68
N VAL A 166 -12.37 30.77 -5.47
CA VAL A 166 -10.99 31.03 -5.90
C VAL A 166 -10.52 29.85 -6.74
N SER A 167 -9.90 30.14 -7.88
CA SER A 167 -9.06 29.21 -8.64
C SER A 167 -7.64 29.76 -8.57
N VAL A 168 -6.73 28.99 -7.98
CA VAL A 168 -5.30 29.30 -7.87
C VAL A 168 -4.51 28.13 -8.44
N ARG A 169 -3.51 28.44 -9.25
CA ARG A 169 -2.50 27.49 -9.74
C ARG A 169 -1.12 28.03 -9.41
N HIS A 170 -0.17 27.16 -9.09
CA HIS A 170 1.23 27.53 -8.98
C HIS A 170 2.14 26.34 -9.32
N ALA A 171 3.36 26.62 -9.78
CA ALA A 171 4.42 25.62 -9.89
C ALA A 171 4.67 24.90 -8.54
N ALA A 172 4.83 23.59 -8.61
CA ALA A 172 5.01 22.69 -7.47
C ALA A 172 5.93 21.52 -7.87
N ARG A 173 7.00 21.80 -8.63
CA ARG A 173 8.08 20.84 -8.91
C ARG A 173 8.93 20.69 -7.64
N PHE A 174 9.00 19.49 -7.06
CA PHE A 174 9.79 19.18 -5.87
C PHE A 174 10.27 17.72 -5.91
N LEU A 175 11.30 17.41 -5.14
CA LEU A 175 11.79 16.06 -4.90
C LEU A 175 10.89 15.39 -3.87
N LEU A 176 10.03 14.46 -4.28
CA LEU A 176 9.21 13.69 -3.36
C LEU A 176 10.05 12.57 -2.72
N VAL A 177 10.03 12.48 -1.39
CA VAL A 177 10.54 11.32 -0.64
C VAL A 177 9.56 10.94 0.47
N GLY A 178 9.06 9.70 0.41
CA GLY A 178 8.20 9.12 1.44
C GLY A 178 8.91 8.01 2.21
N THR A 179 8.69 7.93 3.52
CA THR A 179 9.12 6.79 4.35
C THR A 179 7.90 6.06 4.92
N MET A 180 7.97 4.73 5.05
CA MET A 180 6.95 3.93 5.73
C MET A 180 7.58 2.88 6.65
N ASN A 181 6.79 2.37 7.61
CA ASN A 181 7.01 1.06 8.23
C ASN A 181 5.92 0.08 7.75
N PRO A 182 6.26 -0.99 7.00
CA PRO A 182 5.27 -1.97 6.54
C PRO A 182 4.43 -2.62 7.66
N GLU A 183 4.98 -2.76 8.87
CA GLU A 183 4.26 -3.35 10.02
C GLU A 183 3.03 -2.54 10.46
N GLU A 184 3.03 -1.22 10.22
CA GLU A 184 1.95 -0.32 10.64
C GLU A 184 0.83 -0.23 9.60
N GLY A 185 1.03 -0.83 8.42
CA GLY A 185 0.08 -0.94 7.32
C GLY A 185 0.67 -0.48 5.99
N GLU A 186 0.19 -1.06 4.90
CA GLU A 186 0.65 -0.71 3.55
C GLU A 186 -0.10 0.47 2.92
N LEU A 187 0.57 1.10 1.94
CA LEU A 187 -0.10 1.95 0.95
C LEU A 187 -1.01 1.12 0.03
N ARG A 188 -2.04 1.76 -0.52
CA ARG A 188 -2.85 1.15 -1.59
C ARG A 188 -1.97 0.87 -2.82
N PRO A 189 -2.14 -0.24 -3.55
CA PRO A 189 -1.43 -0.48 -4.81
C PRO A 189 -1.53 0.68 -5.81
N GLN A 190 -2.69 1.34 -5.89
CA GLN A 190 -2.91 2.50 -6.78
C GLN A 190 -2.18 3.78 -6.35
N LEU A 191 -1.74 3.87 -5.09
CA LEU A 191 -0.89 4.97 -4.59
C LEU A 191 0.59 4.58 -4.65
N LEU A 192 0.87 3.29 -4.43
CA LEU A 192 2.19 2.68 -4.49
C LEU A 192 2.78 2.79 -5.91
N ASP A 193 2.04 2.38 -6.94
CA ASP A 193 2.38 2.52 -8.37
C ASP A 193 2.80 3.96 -8.75
N ARG A 194 2.22 4.97 -8.10
CA ARG A 194 2.46 6.39 -8.41
C ARG A 194 3.83 6.89 -7.93
N PHE A 195 4.53 6.18 -7.04
CA PHE A 195 5.93 6.46 -6.71
C PHE A 195 6.85 5.91 -7.79
N GLY A 196 7.87 6.69 -8.17
CA GLY A 196 8.90 6.29 -9.11
C GLY A 196 9.65 5.05 -8.62
N LEU A 197 10.51 5.23 -7.62
CA LEU A 197 11.38 4.19 -7.07
C LEU A 197 10.89 3.72 -5.70
N THR A 198 11.11 2.44 -5.38
CA THR A 198 10.98 1.90 -4.03
C THR A 198 12.30 1.26 -3.59
N VAL A 199 12.69 1.53 -2.34
CA VAL A 199 13.86 0.88 -1.70
C VAL A 199 13.41 0.25 -0.38
N GLU A 200 13.87 -0.97 -0.11
CA GLU A 200 13.69 -1.63 1.18
C GLU A 200 14.97 -1.51 2.01
N VAL A 201 14.86 -0.99 3.23
CA VAL A 201 15.99 -0.69 4.13
C VAL A 201 15.89 -1.55 5.38
N ALA A 202 16.71 -2.60 5.43
CA ALA A 202 16.89 -3.44 6.61
C ALA A 202 17.99 -2.89 7.53
N ALA A 203 17.93 -3.22 8.82
CA ALA A 203 19.07 -3.03 9.71
C ALA A 203 20.18 -4.05 9.37
N SER A 204 21.40 -3.57 9.10
CA SER A 204 22.53 -4.45 8.81
C SER A 204 22.79 -5.43 9.96
N ARG A 205 23.00 -6.70 9.60
CA ARG A 205 23.27 -7.79 10.57
C ARG A 205 24.76 -7.91 10.90
N GLU A 206 25.63 -7.27 10.13
CA GLU A 206 27.08 -7.33 10.31
C GLU A 206 27.54 -6.52 11.53
N PRO A 207 28.26 -7.13 12.51
CA PRO A 207 28.71 -6.42 13.69
C PRO A 207 29.59 -5.20 13.38
N GLU A 208 30.44 -5.28 12.37
CA GLU A 208 31.38 -4.24 11.99
C GLU A 208 30.67 -2.98 11.46
N GLN A 209 29.72 -3.14 10.54
CA GLN A 209 28.88 -2.05 10.06
C GLN A 209 28.09 -1.39 11.21
N ARG A 210 27.53 -2.20 12.12
CA ARG A 210 26.79 -1.69 13.29
C ARG A 210 27.68 -0.91 14.25
N VAL A 211 28.91 -1.36 14.50
CA VAL A 211 29.90 -0.64 15.31
C VAL A 211 30.30 0.67 14.65
N GLU A 212 30.48 0.71 13.33
CA GLU A 212 30.82 1.94 12.60
C GLU A 212 29.67 2.95 12.61
N VAL A 213 28.41 2.51 12.45
CA VAL A 213 27.23 3.39 12.62
C VAL A 213 27.21 4.03 14.01
N VAL A 214 27.42 3.26 15.07
CA VAL A 214 27.45 3.78 16.45
C VAL A 214 28.64 4.71 16.66
N ARG A 215 29.84 4.35 16.18
CA ARG A 215 31.06 5.16 16.26
C ARG A 215 30.88 6.52 15.61
N ARG A 216 30.36 6.56 14.37
CA ARG A 216 30.09 7.82 13.66
C ARG A 216 29.00 8.64 14.34
N ARG A 217 27.95 8.00 14.84
CA ARG A 217 26.85 8.70 15.53
C ARG A 217 27.34 9.38 16.81
N LEU A 218 28.09 8.69 17.66
CA LEU A 218 28.67 9.26 18.88
C LEU A 218 29.62 10.42 18.52
N ALA A 219 30.55 10.21 17.60
CA ALA A 219 31.50 11.25 17.18
C ALA A 219 30.85 12.47 16.48
N TYR A 220 29.58 12.37 16.07
CA TYR A 220 28.75 13.48 15.60
C TYR A 220 27.98 14.15 16.75
N ASP A 221 27.46 13.38 17.71
CA ASP A 221 26.75 13.93 18.88
C ASP A 221 27.71 14.64 19.86
N ASP A 222 28.98 14.23 19.91
CA ASP A 222 30.06 14.88 20.67
C ASP A 222 30.45 16.26 20.10
N ASP A 223 30.65 16.36 18.78
CA ASP A 223 30.90 17.63 18.07
C ASP A 223 30.37 17.57 16.61
N PRO A 224 29.14 18.09 16.35
CA PRO A 224 28.55 18.09 15.01
C PRO A 224 29.34 18.93 13.99
N ALA A 225 30.07 19.95 14.43
CA ALA A 225 30.80 20.86 13.55
C ALA A 225 32.14 20.26 13.11
N ALA A 226 32.94 19.73 14.05
CA ALA A 226 34.15 18.98 13.72
C ALA A 226 33.87 17.62 13.07
N PHE A 227 32.67 17.06 13.25
CA PHE A 227 32.20 15.94 12.43
C PHE A 227 31.95 16.37 10.98
N ALA A 228 31.08 17.36 10.74
CA ALA A 228 30.78 17.80 9.37
C ALA A 228 32.01 18.31 8.61
N ALA A 229 32.93 19.02 9.28
CA ALA A 229 34.18 19.48 8.68
C ALA A 229 35.06 18.34 8.13
N ARG A 230 35.00 17.13 8.71
CA ARG A 230 35.75 15.96 8.22
C ARG A 230 35.15 15.31 6.96
N TRP A 231 33.88 15.55 6.67
CA TRP A 231 33.17 15.00 5.50
C TRP A 231 32.93 16.06 4.40
N ALA A 232 33.33 17.32 4.63
CA ALA A 232 33.03 18.46 3.76
C ALA A 232 33.59 18.30 2.33
N ASP A 233 34.78 17.73 2.18
CA ASP A 233 35.38 17.48 0.85
C ASP A 233 34.62 16.40 0.07
N GLU A 234 34.18 15.33 0.74
CA GLU A 234 33.36 14.28 0.12
C GLU A 234 31.96 14.80 -0.25
N GLU A 235 31.31 15.60 0.60
CA GLU A 235 30.04 16.25 0.26
C GLU A 235 30.20 17.29 -0.85
N GLY A 236 31.35 17.98 -0.92
CA GLY A 236 31.70 18.88 -2.00
C GLY A 236 31.80 18.16 -3.34
N ALA A 237 32.55 17.06 -3.40
CA ALA A 237 32.66 16.21 -4.57
C ALA A 237 31.31 15.60 -4.99
N LEU A 238 30.51 15.15 -4.01
CA LEU A 238 29.19 14.56 -4.28
C LEU A 238 28.20 15.62 -4.81
N ARG A 239 28.22 16.85 -4.27
CA ARG A 239 27.45 18.00 -4.78
C ARG A 239 27.85 18.33 -6.23
N GLN A 240 29.15 18.38 -6.52
CA GLN A 240 29.65 18.63 -7.88
C GLN A 240 29.18 17.53 -8.85
N ARG A 241 29.19 16.26 -8.44
CA ARG A 241 28.65 15.14 -9.25
C ARG A 241 27.15 15.27 -9.51
N ILE A 242 26.35 15.73 -8.55
CA ILE A 242 24.91 16.01 -8.74
C ILE A 242 24.68 17.14 -9.75
N VAL A 243 25.52 18.19 -9.74
CA VAL A 243 25.44 19.29 -10.72
C VAL A 243 25.82 18.78 -12.11
N ALA A 244 26.98 18.13 -12.27
CA ALA A 244 27.43 17.60 -13.56
C ALA A 244 26.44 16.59 -14.16
N ALA A 245 25.88 15.68 -13.35
CA ALA A 245 24.87 14.73 -13.82
C ALA A 245 23.56 15.42 -14.26
N ARG A 246 23.14 16.51 -13.59
CA ARG A 246 21.98 17.32 -14.01
C ARG A 246 22.22 18.08 -15.32
N GLU A 247 23.45 18.55 -15.53
CA GLU A 247 23.86 19.24 -16.76
C GLU A 247 24.01 18.27 -17.95
N LEU A 248 24.45 17.03 -17.68
CA LEU A 248 24.59 15.97 -18.69
C LEU A 248 23.25 15.31 -19.07
N LEU A 249 22.30 15.20 -18.12
CA LEU A 249 21.01 14.51 -18.29
C LEU A 249 20.26 14.83 -19.61
N PRO A 250 20.18 16.08 -20.10
CA PRO A 250 19.48 16.40 -21.36
C PRO A 250 20.18 15.92 -22.63
N SER A 251 21.44 15.49 -22.53
CA SER A 251 22.23 14.94 -23.65
C SER A 251 22.32 13.41 -23.65
N VAL A 252 21.72 12.73 -22.66
CA VAL A 252 21.74 11.27 -22.60
C VAL A 252 20.73 10.68 -23.58
N VAL A 253 21.23 9.88 -24.52
CA VAL A 253 20.45 9.16 -25.50
C VAL A 253 19.99 7.82 -24.93
N LEU A 254 18.71 7.52 -25.11
CA LEU A 254 18.10 6.22 -24.84
C LEU A 254 17.77 5.60 -26.21
N GLY A 255 18.53 4.58 -26.62
CA GLY A 255 18.38 3.95 -27.94
C GLY A 255 17.16 3.02 -28.01
N ASP A 256 16.70 2.72 -29.23
CA ASP A 256 15.49 1.93 -29.46
C ASP A 256 15.62 0.47 -28.95
N ALA A 257 16.81 -0.15 -29.06
CA ALA A 257 17.08 -1.46 -28.45
C ALA A 257 16.96 -1.42 -26.91
N VAL A 258 17.38 -0.33 -26.27
CA VAL A 258 17.24 -0.14 -24.81
C VAL A 258 15.78 0.07 -24.42
N LEU A 259 15.00 0.78 -25.25
CA LEU A 259 13.55 0.91 -25.09
C LEU A 259 12.84 -0.44 -25.24
N LEU A 260 13.25 -1.26 -26.22
CA LEU A 260 12.73 -2.62 -26.41
C LEU A 260 13.04 -3.52 -25.20
N GLN A 261 14.28 -3.50 -24.70
CA GLN A 261 14.69 -4.24 -23.51
C GLN A 261 13.90 -3.81 -22.25
N ILE A 262 13.64 -2.51 -22.07
CA ILE A 262 12.79 -1.98 -20.98
C ILE A 262 11.35 -2.50 -21.12
N ALA A 263 10.76 -2.43 -22.31
CA ALA A 263 9.39 -2.86 -22.57
C ALA A 263 9.23 -4.38 -22.40
N ALA A 264 10.18 -5.17 -22.91
CA ALA A 264 10.25 -6.62 -22.73
C ALA A 264 10.35 -6.99 -21.24
N THR A 265 11.19 -6.29 -20.47
CA THR A 265 11.28 -6.47 -19.01
C THR A 265 9.96 -6.15 -18.31
N CYS A 266 9.31 -5.03 -18.66
CA CYS A 266 8.01 -4.65 -18.08
C CYS A 266 6.90 -5.66 -18.40
N ALA A 267 6.91 -6.22 -19.61
CA ALA A 267 5.99 -7.29 -20.02
C ALA A 267 6.26 -8.61 -19.29
N ALA A 268 7.54 -9.03 -19.19
CA ALA A 268 7.95 -10.26 -18.51
C ALA A 268 7.60 -10.28 -17.01
N PHE A 269 7.50 -9.11 -16.37
CA PHE A 269 7.06 -8.95 -14.97
C PHE A 269 5.57 -8.62 -14.79
N GLU A 270 4.74 -8.77 -15.84
CA GLU A 270 3.27 -8.62 -15.81
C GLU A 270 2.80 -7.29 -15.18
N VAL A 271 3.44 -6.18 -15.54
CA VAL A 271 3.17 -4.88 -14.91
C VAL A 271 1.96 -4.18 -15.53
N ASP A 272 1.08 -3.63 -14.69
CA ASP A 272 -0.15 -2.94 -15.10
C ASP A 272 0.12 -1.56 -15.77
N GLY A 273 0.56 -1.60 -17.03
CA GLY A 273 0.60 -0.45 -17.93
C GLY A 273 1.87 0.42 -17.89
N MET A 274 1.96 1.33 -18.87
CA MET A 274 3.19 2.01 -19.33
C MET A 274 3.90 2.93 -18.31
N ARG A 275 3.47 3.00 -17.04
CA ARG A 275 4.16 3.81 -16.04
C ARG A 275 5.50 3.20 -15.64
N ALA A 276 5.61 1.86 -15.65
CA ALA A 276 6.85 1.16 -15.36
C ALA A 276 7.95 1.52 -16.35
N ASP A 277 7.62 1.43 -17.65
CA ASP A 277 8.48 1.70 -18.79
C ASP A 277 9.01 3.14 -18.75
N ILE A 278 8.13 4.12 -18.53
CA ILE A 278 8.49 5.55 -18.42
C ILE A 278 9.41 5.80 -17.21
N VAL A 279 9.18 5.13 -16.08
CA VAL A 279 10.02 5.28 -14.89
C VAL A 279 11.36 4.58 -15.06
N MET A 280 11.40 3.36 -15.61
CA MET A 280 12.64 2.64 -15.91
C MET A 280 13.50 3.42 -16.90
N ALA A 281 12.92 3.88 -18.02
CA ALA A 281 13.60 4.75 -18.99
C ALA A 281 14.25 5.96 -18.30
N ARG A 282 13.46 6.77 -17.55
CA ARG A 282 13.98 7.95 -16.84
C ARG A 282 15.04 7.62 -15.78
N THR A 283 14.97 6.44 -15.17
CA THR A 283 15.91 5.98 -14.14
C THR A 283 17.22 5.52 -14.79
N ALA A 284 17.15 4.79 -15.91
CA ALA A 284 18.31 4.36 -16.68
C ALA A 284 19.03 5.56 -17.34
N THR A 285 18.30 6.53 -17.88
CA THR A 285 18.86 7.82 -18.33
C THR A 285 19.53 8.59 -17.18
N ALA A 286 18.95 8.57 -15.98
CA ALA A 286 19.55 9.21 -14.80
C ALA A 286 20.78 8.44 -14.27
N LEU A 287 20.82 7.11 -14.39
CA LEU A 287 21.97 6.26 -14.05
C LEU A 287 23.15 6.51 -15.00
N ALA A 288 22.91 6.55 -16.30
CA ALA A 288 23.92 6.94 -17.29
C ALA A 288 24.48 8.35 -17.02
N ALA A 289 23.60 9.34 -16.80
CA ALA A 289 23.99 10.70 -16.42
C ALA A 289 24.82 10.72 -15.11
N TRP A 290 24.41 9.94 -14.11
CA TRP A 290 25.11 9.81 -12.82
C TRP A 290 26.47 9.11 -12.95
N ALA A 291 26.63 8.24 -13.94
CA ALA A 291 27.89 7.59 -14.32
C ALA A 291 28.78 8.47 -15.23
N GLY A 292 28.30 9.63 -15.68
CA GLY A 292 29.03 10.52 -16.59
C GLY A 292 28.99 10.08 -18.06
N ARG A 293 28.01 9.25 -18.45
CA ARG A 293 27.81 8.75 -19.82
C ARG A 293 26.66 9.45 -20.53
N THR A 294 26.78 9.56 -21.86
CA THR A 294 25.74 10.06 -22.77
C THR A 294 24.86 8.95 -23.37
N GLU A 295 25.14 7.69 -23.07
CA GLU A 295 24.44 6.51 -23.59
C GLU A 295 24.07 5.57 -22.44
N VAL A 296 22.87 5.01 -22.49
CA VAL A 296 22.31 4.07 -21.51
C VAL A 296 22.70 2.63 -21.86
N THR A 297 23.11 1.84 -20.86
CA THR A 297 23.52 0.43 -21.04
C THR A 297 22.55 -0.55 -20.39
N SER A 298 22.67 -1.85 -20.72
CA SER A 298 21.90 -2.94 -20.10
C SER A 298 21.98 -2.94 -18.57
N GLU A 299 23.12 -2.56 -17.99
CA GLU A 299 23.29 -2.44 -16.53
C GLU A 299 22.51 -1.27 -15.95
N ASP A 300 22.36 -0.14 -16.67
CA ASP A 300 21.48 0.93 -16.24
C ASP A 300 20.00 0.47 -16.26
N VAL A 301 19.62 -0.37 -17.23
CA VAL A 301 18.28 -0.99 -17.28
C VAL A 301 18.09 -1.98 -16.12
N ARG A 302 19.10 -2.80 -15.81
CA ARG A 302 19.12 -3.73 -14.67
C ARG A 302 18.91 -3.00 -13.35
N GLN A 303 19.70 -1.97 -13.07
CA GLN A 303 19.59 -1.16 -11.86
C GLN A 303 18.29 -0.34 -11.82
N ALA A 304 17.80 0.14 -12.96
CA ALA A 304 16.48 0.76 -13.05
C ALA A 304 15.35 -0.22 -12.73
N ALA A 305 15.40 -1.47 -13.22
CA ALA A 305 14.42 -2.51 -12.94
C ALA A 305 14.36 -2.84 -11.43
N LEU A 306 15.51 -3.03 -10.80
CA LEU A 306 15.64 -3.31 -9.36
C LEU A 306 15.01 -2.22 -8.48
N LEU A 307 15.08 -0.95 -8.88
CA LEU A 307 14.53 0.18 -8.11
C LEU A 307 13.08 0.53 -8.49
N ALA A 308 12.66 0.28 -9.74
CA ALA A 308 11.36 0.71 -10.27
C ALA A 308 10.27 -0.36 -10.24
N LEU A 309 10.60 -1.66 -10.37
CA LEU A 309 9.62 -2.75 -10.50
C LEU A 309 9.10 -3.42 -9.20
N PRO A 310 9.83 -3.50 -8.07
CA PRO A 310 9.42 -4.32 -6.92
C PRO A 310 8.05 -3.98 -6.32
N HIS A 311 7.56 -2.76 -6.54
CA HIS A 311 6.27 -2.26 -6.07
C HIS A 311 5.18 -2.16 -7.15
N ARG A 312 5.52 -2.57 -8.39
CA ARG A 312 4.64 -2.52 -9.58
C ARG A 312 4.16 -3.88 -10.04
N ARG A 313 4.96 -4.94 -9.82
CA ARG A 313 4.58 -6.33 -10.15
C ARG A 313 3.25 -6.69 -9.50
N ARG A 314 2.36 -7.34 -10.24
CA ARG A 314 1.21 -8.05 -9.64
C ARG A 314 1.74 -9.16 -8.74
N ARG A 315 1.82 -8.91 -7.44
CA ARG A 315 2.05 -9.96 -6.45
C ARG A 315 0.74 -10.64 -6.08
N ASN A 316 0.75 -11.97 -6.07
CA ASN A 316 -0.17 -12.70 -5.21
C ASN A 316 0.22 -12.43 -3.74
N PRO A 317 -0.70 -12.52 -2.75
CA PRO A 317 -0.42 -12.27 -1.32
C PRO A 317 0.59 -13.23 -0.63
N PHE A 318 1.35 -13.99 -1.42
CA PHE A 318 2.28 -15.04 -1.02
C PHE A 318 3.63 -14.95 -1.76
N ASP A 319 3.75 -14.07 -2.76
CA ASP A 319 4.99 -13.89 -3.50
C ASP A 319 6.01 -13.14 -2.63
N ALA A 320 7.25 -13.60 -2.60
CA ALA A 320 8.29 -12.97 -1.78
C ALA A 320 8.49 -11.48 -2.14
N PRO A 321 8.74 -10.61 -1.13
CA PRO A 321 9.17 -9.24 -1.37
C PRO A 321 10.55 -9.24 -2.06
N GLY A 322 10.70 -8.35 -3.04
CA GLY A 322 11.82 -8.32 -3.97
C GLY A 322 11.39 -8.47 -5.44
N LEU A 323 12.36 -8.26 -6.34
CA LEU A 323 12.30 -8.69 -7.73
C LEU A 323 13.01 -10.05 -7.86
N ASP A 324 12.58 -10.87 -8.82
CA ASP A 324 13.31 -12.08 -9.19
C ASP A 324 14.51 -11.65 -10.05
N GLN A 325 15.74 -11.83 -9.55
CA GLN A 325 16.95 -11.36 -10.25
C GLN A 325 17.38 -12.33 -11.35
N ASP A 326 17.25 -13.63 -11.12
CA ASP A 326 17.63 -14.65 -12.10
C ASP A 326 16.75 -14.48 -13.36
N LYS A 327 15.42 -14.33 -13.17
CA LYS A 327 14.49 -14.02 -14.27
C LYS A 327 14.73 -12.64 -14.90
N LEU A 328 15.16 -11.63 -14.13
CA LEU A 328 15.51 -10.33 -14.71
C LEU A 328 16.68 -10.49 -15.67
N ASP A 329 17.75 -11.15 -15.22
CA ASP A 329 18.99 -11.28 -15.98
C ASP A 329 18.78 -12.17 -17.22
N GLU A 330 18.05 -13.28 -17.12
CA GLU A 330 17.57 -14.07 -18.27
C GLU A 330 16.82 -13.21 -19.31
N THR A 331 15.96 -12.29 -18.86
CA THR A 331 15.17 -11.42 -19.74
C THR A 331 16.06 -10.34 -20.38
N LEU A 332 17.02 -9.78 -19.64
CA LEU A 332 17.94 -8.78 -20.16
C LEU A 332 18.93 -9.36 -21.17
N GLU A 333 19.37 -10.61 -21.00
CA GLU A 333 20.24 -11.33 -21.94
C GLU A 333 19.53 -11.65 -23.26
N GLN A 334 18.29 -12.17 -23.21
CA GLN A 334 17.52 -12.50 -24.43
C GLN A 334 17.40 -11.33 -25.41
N PHE A 335 17.14 -10.13 -24.89
CA PHE A 335 17.00 -8.90 -25.70
C PHE A 335 18.31 -8.10 -25.85
N GLN A 336 19.48 -8.73 -25.67
CA GLN A 336 20.79 -8.17 -26.02
C GLN A 336 21.39 -8.74 -27.31
N ASP A 337 21.05 -9.96 -27.71
CA ASP A 337 21.65 -10.61 -28.89
C ASP A 337 20.83 -10.42 -30.19
N GLU A 338 19.55 -10.00 -30.14
CA GLU A 338 18.75 -9.73 -31.35
C GLU A 338 19.36 -8.62 -32.23
N ASP A 339 20.05 -7.65 -31.63
CA ASP A 339 20.69 -6.49 -32.30
C ASP A 339 22.02 -6.85 -33.01
N ARG A 340 22.41 -8.14 -33.03
CA ARG A 340 23.59 -8.66 -33.76
C ARG A 340 23.23 -9.40 -35.05
N GLY A 341 21.94 -9.45 -35.42
CA GLY A 341 21.42 -10.40 -36.40
C GLY A 341 21.21 -9.92 -37.84
N ASP A 342 21.38 -8.64 -38.16
CA ASP A 342 20.79 -8.03 -39.38
C ASP A 342 21.78 -7.17 -40.20
N ASP A 343 23.01 -7.65 -40.37
CA ASP A 343 24.08 -6.96 -41.14
C ASP A 343 24.81 -7.94 -42.10
N ASP A 344 24.04 -8.63 -42.97
CA ASP A 344 24.55 -9.46 -44.08
C ASP A 344 23.91 -9.01 -45.42
N PRO A 345 24.67 -8.41 -46.37
CA PRO A 345 24.09 -7.68 -47.50
C PRO A 345 23.66 -8.58 -48.67
N ASP A 346 22.37 -8.52 -49.01
CA ASP A 346 21.69 -9.20 -50.14
C ASP A 346 22.48 -9.18 -51.48
N PRO A 347 22.99 -10.34 -51.95
CA PRO A 347 23.50 -10.49 -53.31
C PRO A 347 22.35 -10.84 -54.26
N GLY A 348 21.87 -9.81 -54.99
CA GLY A 348 20.66 -9.84 -55.80
C GLY A 348 20.57 -10.87 -56.97
N PRO A 349 19.43 -10.87 -57.69
CA PRO A 349 18.88 -12.11 -58.26
C PRO A 349 19.29 -12.45 -59.69
N GLU A 350 19.64 -13.73 -59.93
CA GLU A 350 19.54 -14.39 -61.25
C GLU A 350 18.81 -15.74 -61.15
N GLY A 351 17.85 -15.96 -62.06
CA GLY A 351 17.38 -17.29 -62.46
C GLY A 351 17.92 -17.65 -63.86
N PRO A 352 17.36 -18.64 -64.60
CA PRO A 352 16.17 -19.44 -64.31
C PRO A 352 16.37 -20.98 -64.45
N GLY A 353 15.41 -21.79 -64.00
CA GLY A 353 15.37 -23.23 -64.26
C GLY A 353 14.07 -23.88 -63.79
N GLY A 354 13.18 -24.28 -64.72
CA GLY A 354 11.77 -24.57 -64.41
C GLY A 354 11.35 -26.04 -64.34
N GLY A 355 10.23 -26.29 -63.63
CA GLY A 355 9.42 -27.51 -63.66
C GLY A 355 9.91 -28.68 -62.80
N GLY A 356 9.05 -29.47 -62.14
CA GLY A 356 7.60 -29.39 -61.96
C GLY A 356 6.97 -30.78 -61.69
N GLY A 357 5.84 -30.85 -60.98
CA GLY A 357 5.07 -32.11 -60.75
C GLY A 357 4.84 -32.48 -59.28
N VAL A 358 3.71 -33.14 -58.99
CA VAL A 358 3.17 -33.51 -57.65
C VAL A 358 2.17 -34.70 -57.82
N PRO A 359 1.91 -35.63 -56.86
CA PRO A 359 2.62 -35.96 -55.60
C PRO A 359 3.50 -37.23 -55.78
N PRO A 360 3.17 -38.52 -55.45
CA PRO A 360 1.99 -39.16 -54.84
C PRO A 360 2.22 -39.62 -53.36
N GLN A 361 1.65 -40.77 -52.95
CA GLN A 361 1.86 -41.51 -51.68
C GLN A 361 1.99 -43.02 -52.01
N GLY A 362 2.53 -43.86 -51.08
CA GLY A 362 2.23 -45.31 -51.05
C GLY A 362 3.38 -46.28 -50.70
N ASP A 363 3.36 -46.78 -49.46
CA ASP A 363 3.74 -48.10 -48.92
C ASP A 363 5.04 -48.89 -49.28
N SER A 364 5.34 -49.80 -48.34
CA SER A 364 6.45 -50.77 -48.16
C SER A 364 6.49 -51.92 -49.22
N PRO A 365 7.46 -52.90 -49.27
CA PRO A 365 8.20 -53.49 -48.12
C PRO A 365 9.62 -54.07 -48.32
N GLU A 366 10.14 -54.64 -47.20
CA GLU A 366 11.19 -55.69 -47.03
C GLU A 366 12.65 -55.38 -47.47
N SER A 367 13.71 -55.48 -46.61
CA SER A 367 14.22 -56.57 -45.73
C SER A 367 15.20 -57.54 -46.44
N PRO A 368 16.04 -58.33 -45.75
CA PRO A 368 16.37 -58.39 -44.29
C PRO A 368 17.64 -57.53 -43.99
N ALA A 369 18.59 -57.76 -43.06
CA ALA A 369 18.93 -58.79 -42.05
C ALA A 369 19.84 -58.13 -40.95
N GLU A 370 20.40 -58.75 -39.91
CA GLU A 370 20.51 -60.16 -39.42
C GLU A 370 20.14 -60.24 -37.90
N SER A 371 20.57 -61.28 -37.19
CA SER A 371 20.27 -61.63 -35.77
C SER A 371 21.56 -62.20 -35.07
N PRO A 372 21.61 -62.91 -33.90
CA PRO A 372 20.55 -63.59 -33.12
C PRO A 372 20.55 -63.50 -31.56
N GLU A 373 19.38 -63.85 -30.98
CA GLU A 373 19.09 -64.60 -29.71
C GLU A 373 19.59 -64.07 -28.33
N THR A 374 18.79 -63.77 -27.27
CA THR A 374 17.59 -64.36 -26.56
C THR A 374 17.92 -65.43 -25.50
N PRO A 375 17.09 -65.73 -24.45
CA PRO A 375 15.69 -65.30 -24.15
C PRO A 375 15.41 -64.90 -22.65
N ASP A 376 14.12 -64.98 -22.25
CA ASP A 376 13.52 -65.05 -20.89
C ASP A 376 13.39 -63.78 -20.02
N THR A 377 12.30 -63.53 -19.28
CA THR A 377 10.89 -64.06 -19.28
C THR A 377 9.93 -62.99 -18.73
N SER A 378 8.60 -63.18 -18.81
CA SER A 378 7.57 -62.21 -18.39
C SER A 378 6.61 -62.72 -17.30
N GLU A 379 6.13 -61.82 -16.44
CA GLU A 379 5.04 -62.10 -15.49
C GLU A 379 4.15 -60.84 -15.24
N ALA A 380 3.03 -61.02 -14.52
CA ALA A 380 1.83 -60.17 -14.59
C ALA A 380 1.67 -59.15 -13.41
N PRO A 381 0.81 -58.12 -13.55
CA PRO A 381 0.66 -57.08 -12.51
C PRO A 381 -0.24 -57.48 -11.32
N GLU A 382 0.20 -57.14 -10.11
CA GLU A 382 -0.52 -57.40 -8.84
C GLU A 382 -1.65 -56.40 -8.51
N PRO A 383 -2.65 -56.79 -7.68
CA PRO A 383 -3.76 -55.93 -7.27
C PRO A 383 -3.39 -54.93 -6.14
N PRO A 384 -4.15 -53.83 -5.98
CA PRO A 384 -3.85 -52.79 -4.99
C PRO A 384 -4.09 -53.26 -3.54
N ALA A 385 -3.08 -53.10 -2.69
CA ALA A 385 -3.15 -53.43 -1.26
C ALA A 385 -4.05 -52.47 -0.46
N ALA A 386 -4.77 -53.00 0.53
CA ALA A 386 -5.59 -52.22 1.45
C ALA A 386 -4.74 -51.42 2.47
N PRO A 387 -5.17 -50.23 2.91
CA PRO A 387 -4.38 -49.38 3.80
C PRO A 387 -4.34 -49.92 5.24
N ALA A 388 -3.12 -50.10 5.78
CA ALA A 388 -2.90 -50.41 7.18
C ALA A 388 -3.25 -49.21 8.11
N PRO A 389 -3.70 -49.44 9.35
CA PRO A 389 -4.07 -48.37 10.28
C PRO A 389 -2.82 -47.60 10.77
N SER A 390 -2.68 -46.35 10.33
CA SER A 390 -1.65 -45.44 10.85
C SER A 390 -2.05 -44.85 12.20
N GLY A 391 -1.08 -44.73 13.11
CA GLY A 391 -1.24 -44.06 14.39
C GLY A 391 -1.47 -42.54 14.27
N PRO A 392 -1.69 -41.83 15.39
CA PRO A 392 -2.05 -40.41 15.40
C PRO A 392 -0.85 -39.47 15.10
N GLY A 393 -0.30 -39.54 13.89
CA GLY A 393 0.66 -38.58 13.37
C GLY A 393 -0.02 -37.32 12.81
N GLU A 394 0.62 -36.15 12.96
CA GLU A 394 0.12 -34.90 12.37
C GLU A 394 0.18 -34.97 10.83
N ARG A 395 -0.85 -34.45 10.16
CA ARG A 395 -0.95 -34.44 8.70
C ARG A 395 -0.42 -33.12 8.13
N ALA A 396 0.37 -33.22 7.07
CA ALA A 396 0.97 -32.08 6.38
C ALA A 396 -0.08 -31.04 5.93
N ALA A 397 0.33 -29.76 5.91
CA ALA A 397 -0.54 -28.64 5.59
C ALA A 397 -1.10 -28.74 4.16
N VAL A 398 -2.41 -28.46 4.03
CA VAL A 398 -3.10 -28.41 2.74
C VAL A 398 -3.05 -26.97 2.20
N LYS A 399 -2.70 -26.81 0.91
CA LYS A 399 -2.77 -25.53 0.18
C LYS A 399 -4.21 -24.99 0.13
N ALA A 400 -4.35 -23.68 0.19
CA ALA A 400 -5.64 -23.00 0.04
C ALA A 400 -6.18 -23.15 -1.40
N ALA A 401 -7.49 -23.04 -1.57
CA ALA A 401 -8.10 -22.73 -2.86
C ALA A 401 -7.92 -21.23 -3.17
N GLU A 402 -8.00 -20.86 -4.45
CA GLU A 402 -7.83 -19.48 -4.90
C GLU A 402 -8.83 -18.51 -4.22
N PRO A 403 -8.43 -17.25 -3.95
CA PRO A 403 -9.31 -16.26 -3.37
C PRO A 403 -10.43 -15.86 -4.32
N PHE A 404 -11.59 -15.52 -3.77
CA PHE A 404 -12.76 -15.07 -4.53
C PHE A 404 -13.37 -13.79 -3.94
N ARG A 405 -14.22 -13.12 -4.70
CA ARG A 405 -14.90 -11.91 -4.24
C ARG A 405 -15.96 -12.26 -3.20
N THR A 406 -15.90 -11.68 -2.00
CA THR A 406 -16.82 -11.99 -0.90
C THR A 406 -17.98 -10.98 -0.77
N LYS A 407 -19.07 -11.45 -0.18
CA LYS A 407 -20.22 -10.61 0.22
C LYS A 407 -19.83 -9.71 1.41
N MET A 408 -20.17 -8.41 1.33
CA MET A 408 -19.86 -7.44 2.38
C MET A 408 -20.67 -7.71 3.67
N LEU A 409 -19.98 -8.19 4.71
CA LEU A 409 -20.48 -8.20 6.09
C LEU A 409 -20.37 -6.79 6.69
N SER A 410 -21.27 -6.39 7.60
CA SER A 410 -21.23 -5.05 8.25
C SER A 410 -21.94 -5.06 9.61
N VAL A 411 -21.56 -4.16 10.53
CA VAL A 411 -22.03 -4.15 11.93
C VAL A 411 -23.23 -3.19 12.08
N PRO A 412 -24.45 -3.68 12.35
CA PRO A 412 -25.68 -2.86 12.31
C PRO A 412 -25.65 -1.67 13.27
N GLY A 413 -26.02 -0.48 12.79
CA GLY A 413 -26.09 0.76 13.58
C GLY A 413 -25.22 1.90 13.02
N LEU A 414 -25.05 2.95 13.83
CA LEU A 414 -24.17 4.09 13.56
C LEU A 414 -23.10 4.13 14.66
N GLY A 415 -21.83 4.02 14.29
CA GLY A 415 -20.70 4.14 15.21
C GLY A 415 -20.11 5.55 15.30
N GLU A 416 -19.05 5.67 16.07
CA GLU A 416 -18.20 6.87 16.18
C GLU A 416 -16.70 6.48 16.00
N GLY A 417 -16.46 5.37 15.29
CA GLY A 417 -15.15 4.72 15.15
C GLY A 417 -14.21 5.34 14.12
N ALA A 418 -12.93 4.95 14.22
CA ALA A 418 -11.88 5.37 13.29
C ALA A 418 -12.22 5.09 11.81
N ALA A 419 -11.84 6.03 10.93
CA ALA A 419 -12.27 6.06 9.54
C ALA A 419 -11.87 4.82 8.72
N GLY A 420 -12.84 4.23 8.01
CA GLY A 420 -12.68 3.05 7.17
C GLY A 420 -13.78 2.97 6.11
N ARG A 421 -14.14 1.78 5.63
CA ARG A 421 -15.11 1.62 4.52
C ARG A 421 -16.24 0.59 4.75
N ARG A 422 -16.30 -0.08 5.92
CA ARG A 422 -17.30 -1.14 6.21
C ARG A 422 -18.60 -0.60 6.79
N SER A 423 -18.61 -0.16 8.05
CA SER A 423 -19.84 0.26 8.76
C SER A 423 -20.06 1.78 8.74
N ARG A 424 -21.27 2.28 9.04
CA ARG A 424 -21.58 3.74 9.07
C ARG A 424 -21.10 4.37 10.38
N ALA A 425 -20.50 5.56 10.32
CA ALA A 425 -20.03 6.26 11.52
C ALA A 425 -20.08 7.78 11.42
N ARG A 426 -20.07 8.46 12.57
CA ARG A 426 -19.72 9.89 12.68
C ARG A 426 -18.19 10.02 12.60
N THR A 427 -17.70 10.86 11.70
CA THR A 427 -16.26 10.98 11.37
C THR A 427 -15.94 12.41 10.92
N ASP A 428 -14.72 12.91 11.14
CA ASP A 428 -14.32 14.26 10.72
C ASP A 428 -14.27 14.47 9.19
N HIS A 429 -14.19 13.37 8.44
CA HIS A 429 -14.33 13.32 6.99
C HIS A 429 -15.69 12.68 6.60
N GLY A 430 -16.17 12.98 5.40
CA GLY A 430 -17.46 12.48 4.89
C GLY A 430 -18.50 13.56 4.63
N ARG A 431 -19.76 13.16 4.41
CA ARG A 431 -20.87 14.04 4.04
C ARG A 431 -21.28 14.88 5.25
N THR A 432 -21.33 16.21 5.09
CA THR A 432 -21.88 17.09 6.13
C THR A 432 -23.36 16.78 6.35
N THR A 433 -23.72 16.45 7.58
CA THR A 433 -25.10 16.12 8.01
C THR A 433 -25.71 17.21 8.89
N GLY A 434 -24.91 18.15 9.41
CA GLY A 434 -25.38 19.24 10.24
C GLY A 434 -24.24 20.12 10.78
N SER A 435 -24.53 20.87 11.85
CA SER A 435 -23.52 21.64 12.58
C SER A 435 -23.82 21.67 14.08
N ARG A 436 -22.77 21.83 14.90
CA ARG A 436 -22.85 22.02 16.35
C ARG A 436 -22.09 23.28 16.78
N ARG A 437 -22.23 23.71 18.04
CA ARG A 437 -21.27 24.66 18.64
C ARG A 437 -19.95 23.93 18.94
N PRO A 438 -18.78 24.57 18.77
CA PRO A 438 -17.52 24.00 19.22
C PRO A 438 -17.43 24.03 20.75
N GLU A 439 -17.10 22.90 21.36
CA GLU A 439 -16.93 22.75 22.82
C GLU A 439 -15.47 23.00 23.27
N GLY A 440 -14.56 23.24 22.32
CA GLY A 440 -13.14 23.51 22.57
C GLY A 440 -12.51 24.35 21.45
N ALA A 441 -11.39 23.90 20.90
CA ALA A 441 -10.84 24.45 19.67
C ALA A 441 -11.74 24.10 18.46
N LEU A 442 -11.86 25.01 17.50
CA LEU A 442 -12.65 24.80 16.29
C LEU A 442 -11.86 23.96 15.28
N THR A 443 -12.28 22.72 15.01
CA THR A 443 -11.55 21.85 14.06
C THR A 443 -11.88 22.13 12.59
N LYS A 444 -13.17 22.23 12.23
CA LYS A 444 -13.60 22.54 10.86
C LYS A 444 -14.88 23.38 10.85
N LEU A 445 -14.78 24.60 10.35
CA LEU A 445 -15.86 25.59 10.32
C LEU A 445 -17.00 25.13 9.40
N HIS A 446 -18.24 25.22 9.87
CA HIS A 446 -19.41 25.23 9.00
C HIS A 446 -19.73 26.67 8.62
N LEU A 447 -19.16 27.14 7.51
CA LEU A 447 -19.23 28.54 7.05
C LEU A 447 -20.68 29.06 7.01
N THR A 448 -21.58 28.36 6.32
CA THR A 448 -22.99 28.79 6.16
C THR A 448 -23.72 28.97 7.49
N ALA A 449 -23.61 27.99 8.40
CA ALA A 449 -24.25 28.03 9.71
C ALA A 449 -23.62 29.09 10.64
N THR A 450 -22.32 29.38 10.48
CA THR A 450 -21.64 30.46 11.20
C THR A 450 -22.08 31.84 10.69
N VAL A 451 -22.17 32.03 9.38
CA VAL A 451 -22.71 33.26 8.77
C VAL A 451 -24.17 33.46 9.16
N GLN A 452 -24.99 32.40 9.14
CA GLN A 452 -26.38 32.45 9.63
C GLN A 452 -26.50 32.80 11.12
N ALA A 453 -25.57 32.35 11.96
CA ALA A 453 -25.52 32.74 13.37
C ALA A 453 -25.07 34.19 13.58
N ALA A 454 -24.08 34.67 12.81
CA ALA A 454 -23.56 36.03 12.91
C ALA A 454 -24.50 37.09 12.29
N ALA A 455 -25.24 36.74 11.23
CA ALA A 455 -26.01 37.68 10.41
C ALA A 455 -27.07 38.51 11.17
N PRO A 456 -27.88 37.96 12.10
CA PRO A 456 -28.86 38.75 12.85
C PRO A 456 -28.23 39.87 13.69
N HIS A 457 -27.00 39.67 14.16
CA HIS A 457 -26.34 40.57 15.10
C HIS A 457 -25.58 41.73 14.44
N GLN A 458 -25.45 41.76 13.11
CA GLN A 458 -24.55 42.69 12.40
C GLN A 458 -24.86 44.17 12.62
N ARG A 459 -26.15 44.54 12.71
CA ARG A 459 -26.56 45.92 13.01
C ARG A 459 -26.18 46.33 14.43
N ALA A 460 -26.50 45.48 15.42
CA ALA A 460 -26.18 45.72 16.83
C ALA A 460 -24.66 45.71 17.14
N ARG A 461 -23.86 45.07 16.27
CA ARG A 461 -22.39 45.04 16.36
C ARG A 461 -21.71 46.16 15.56
N GLY A 462 -22.45 47.12 15.00
CA GLY A 462 -21.89 48.32 14.36
C GLY A 462 -21.17 48.07 13.03
N ARG A 463 -21.57 47.05 12.25
CA ARG A 463 -20.96 46.74 10.94
C ARG A 463 -21.01 47.95 10.00
N SER A 464 -19.86 48.57 9.76
CA SER A 464 -19.67 49.71 8.85
C SER A 464 -19.06 49.34 7.49
N GLY A 465 -18.35 48.20 7.39
CA GLY A 465 -17.63 47.76 6.20
C GLY A 465 -18.28 46.60 5.44
N ARG A 466 -17.62 46.16 4.36
CA ARG A 466 -18.04 44.98 3.57
C ARG A 466 -17.91 43.67 4.35
N GLY A 467 -16.95 43.57 5.28
CA GLY A 467 -16.77 42.42 6.16
C GLY A 467 -17.93 42.15 7.13
N LEU A 468 -17.95 40.98 7.77
CA LEU A 468 -18.92 40.59 8.81
C LEU A 468 -18.27 40.61 10.20
N VAL A 469 -18.93 41.22 11.18
CA VAL A 469 -18.48 41.22 12.57
C VAL A 469 -18.88 39.90 13.23
N VAL A 470 -18.00 38.90 13.15
CA VAL A 470 -18.15 37.57 13.76
C VAL A 470 -17.61 37.56 15.18
N ARG A 471 -18.21 36.76 16.07
CA ARG A 471 -17.77 36.48 17.44
C ARG A 471 -17.68 34.96 17.68
N ARG A 472 -16.95 34.54 18.72
CA ARG A 472 -16.74 33.13 19.08
C ARG A 472 -18.06 32.34 19.22
N ASP A 473 -19.12 32.98 19.72
CA ASP A 473 -20.44 32.36 19.92
C ASP A 473 -21.22 32.10 18.62
N ASP A 474 -20.82 32.73 17.51
CA ASP A 474 -21.41 32.48 16.19
C ASP A 474 -20.82 31.22 15.54
N LEU A 475 -19.59 30.83 15.91
CA LEU A 475 -18.86 29.75 15.27
C LEU A 475 -19.64 28.42 15.34
N ARG A 476 -19.76 27.75 14.20
CA ARG A 476 -20.36 26.42 14.09
C ARG A 476 -19.32 25.44 13.56
N GLN A 477 -19.20 24.29 14.19
CA GLN A 477 -18.39 23.17 13.73
C GLN A 477 -19.25 22.27 12.83
N ALA A 478 -18.74 21.84 11.69
CA ALA A 478 -19.46 20.92 10.80
C ALA A 478 -19.52 19.51 11.40
N THR A 479 -20.70 18.89 11.43
CA THR A 479 -20.85 17.46 11.76
C THR A 479 -20.97 16.66 10.47
N ARG A 480 -20.22 15.57 10.36
CA ARG A 480 -20.14 14.74 9.14
C ARG A 480 -20.43 13.28 9.46
N GLU A 481 -20.96 12.58 8.47
CA GLU A 481 -21.14 11.14 8.47
C GLU A 481 -20.30 10.51 7.36
N GLY A 482 -19.60 9.44 7.71
CA GLY A 482 -18.75 8.65 6.82
C GLY A 482 -18.86 7.18 7.14
N ARG A 483 -17.72 6.47 7.14
CA ARG A 483 -17.64 5.05 7.46
C ARG A 483 -16.44 4.76 8.35
N GLU A 484 -16.56 3.70 9.13
CA GLU A 484 -15.54 3.18 10.05
C GLU A 484 -14.94 1.86 9.54
N GLY A 485 -13.77 1.52 10.08
CA GLY A 485 -13.19 0.17 10.01
C GLY A 485 -13.55 -0.63 11.28
N ASN A 486 -13.92 -1.88 11.12
CA ASN A 486 -14.31 -2.76 12.23
C ASN A 486 -13.10 -3.61 12.73
N LEU A 487 -13.32 -4.38 13.79
CA LEU A 487 -12.42 -5.47 14.20
C LEU A 487 -13.06 -6.79 13.77
N VAL A 488 -12.52 -7.44 12.74
CA VAL A 488 -13.00 -8.76 12.26
C VAL A 488 -12.18 -9.85 12.96
N LEU A 489 -12.82 -10.58 13.88
CA LEU A 489 -12.19 -11.67 14.62
C LEU A 489 -12.68 -13.01 14.09
N PHE A 490 -11.80 -13.70 13.37
CA PHE A 490 -12.04 -15.04 12.84
C PHE A 490 -11.82 -16.10 13.93
N VAL A 491 -12.74 -17.03 14.08
CA VAL A 491 -12.66 -18.16 15.01
C VAL A 491 -12.85 -19.44 14.20
N VAL A 492 -11.74 -20.05 13.80
CA VAL A 492 -11.70 -21.10 12.76
C VAL A 492 -11.45 -22.48 13.36
N ASP A 493 -12.30 -23.41 12.97
CA ASP A 493 -12.24 -24.82 13.33
C ASP A 493 -11.10 -25.52 12.56
N ALA A 494 -10.18 -26.15 13.30
CA ALA A 494 -9.07 -26.92 12.73
C ALA A 494 -9.15 -28.42 13.10
N SER A 495 -10.33 -28.88 13.56
CA SER A 495 -10.53 -30.23 14.10
C SER A 495 -10.56 -31.35 13.04
N GLY A 496 -10.63 -32.59 13.50
CA GLY A 496 -10.60 -33.78 12.66
C GLY A 496 -11.77 -33.91 11.68
N SER A 497 -12.92 -33.27 11.91
CA SER A 497 -14.00 -33.23 10.92
C SER A 497 -13.62 -32.41 9.69
N MET A 498 -12.75 -31.40 9.84
CA MET A 498 -12.23 -30.52 8.78
C MET A 498 -11.09 -31.17 7.97
N ALA A 499 -10.51 -32.29 8.43
CA ALA A 499 -9.35 -32.96 7.83
C ALA A 499 -9.59 -33.62 6.46
N ALA A 500 -10.75 -33.40 5.83
CA ALA A 500 -10.98 -33.72 4.43
C ALA A 500 -10.33 -32.67 3.53
N ARG A 501 -9.32 -33.07 2.74
CA ARG A 501 -8.41 -32.19 1.98
C ARG A 501 -9.13 -31.07 1.21
N GLN A 502 -10.24 -31.39 0.55
CA GLN A 502 -11.03 -30.43 -0.24
C GLN A 502 -11.81 -29.42 0.62
N ARG A 503 -12.35 -29.82 1.79
CA ARG A 503 -13.03 -28.90 2.72
C ARG A 503 -12.04 -27.94 3.37
N MET A 504 -10.89 -28.41 3.87
CA MET A 504 -9.90 -27.48 4.44
C MET A 504 -9.37 -26.49 3.41
N SER A 505 -9.14 -26.93 2.16
CA SER A 505 -8.69 -26.06 1.07
C SER A 505 -9.72 -24.95 0.76
N ALA A 506 -11.01 -25.32 0.69
CA ALA A 506 -12.11 -24.36 0.52
C ALA A 506 -12.26 -23.40 1.72
N VAL A 507 -12.10 -23.89 2.94
CA VAL A 507 -12.15 -23.08 4.17
C VAL A 507 -10.98 -22.09 4.24
N LYS A 508 -9.75 -22.53 3.94
CA LYS A 508 -8.59 -21.62 3.83
C LYS A 508 -8.83 -20.55 2.76
N GLY A 509 -9.32 -20.93 1.58
CA GLY A 509 -9.67 -20.00 0.51
C GLY A 509 -10.76 -18.99 0.93
N ALA A 510 -11.80 -19.43 1.63
CA ALA A 510 -12.88 -18.57 2.10
C ALA A 510 -12.41 -17.58 3.19
N VAL A 511 -11.62 -18.02 4.18
CA VAL A 511 -11.06 -17.14 5.21
C VAL A 511 -10.07 -16.14 4.60
N LEU A 512 -9.20 -16.59 3.70
CA LEU A 512 -8.29 -15.73 2.92
C LEU A 512 -9.06 -14.66 2.12
N SER A 513 -10.16 -15.05 1.46
CA SER A 513 -11.04 -14.14 0.72
C SER A 513 -11.71 -13.09 1.61
N LEU A 514 -12.06 -13.45 2.85
CA LEU A 514 -12.59 -12.51 3.85
C LEU A 514 -11.51 -11.60 4.47
N LEU A 515 -10.27 -12.08 4.60
CA LEU A 515 -9.13 -11.26 5.03
C LEU A 515 -8.77 -10.20 3.98
N LEU A 516 -8.83 -10.55 2.69
CA LEU A 516 -8.63 -9.61 1.58
C LEU A 516 -9.76 -8.55 1.52
N ASP A 517 -11.01 -8.93 1.78
CA ASP A 517 -12.13 -7.97 1.95
C ASP A 517 -11.93 -7.04 3.15
N ALA A 518 -11.44 -7.58 4.27
CA ALA A 518 -11.14 -6.83 5.48
C ALA A 518 -10.03 -5.78 5.28
N TYR A 519 -8.95 -6.16 4.60
CA TYR A 519 -7.89 -5.23 4.18
C TYR A 519 -8.42 -4.10 3.29
N GLN A 520 -9.15 -4.44 2.22
CA GLN A 520 -9.71 -3.46 1.29
C GLN A 520 -10.63 -2.42 2.00
N ARG A 521 -11.25 -2.82 3.11
CA ARG A 521 -12.16 -1.98 3.90
C ARG A 521 -11.54 -1.28 5.12
N ARG A 522 -10.25 -1.52 5.41
CA ARG A 522 -9.49 -1.04 6.59
C ARG A 522 -10.00 -1.55 7.94
N ASP A 523 -10.42 -2.82 7.97
CA ASP A 523 -10.69 -3.49 9.23
C ASP A 523 -9.39 -3.99 9.87
N LYS A 524 -9.39 -4.10 11.20
CA LYS A 524 -8.36 -4.81 11.95
C LYS A 524 -8.73 -6.30 11.97
N VAL A 525 -7.80 -7.21 11.68
CA VAL A 525 -8.06 -8.65 11.56
C VAL A 525 -7.36 -9.43 12.67
N GLY A 526 -8.04 -10.42 13.24
CA GLY A 526 -7.46 -11.38 14.19
C GLY A 526 -7.93 -12.80 13.87
N LEU A 527 -7.12 -13.80 14.19
CA LEU A 527 -7.41 -15.22 13.94
C LEU A 527 -7.20 -16.03 15.21
N ILE A 528 -8.25 -16.74 15.61
CA ILE A 528 -8.24 -17.75 16.66
C ILE A 528 -8.48 -19.10 16.00
N THR A 529 -7.67 -20.09 16.35
CA THR A 529 -7.84 -21.48 15.91
C THR A 529 -8.09 -22.37 17.11
N PHE A 530 -8.94 -23.38 16.94
CA PHE A 530 -9.27 -24.31 18.02
C PHE A 530 -9.18 -25.77 17.54
N ARG A 531 -8.38 -26.57 18.26
CA ARG A 531 -8.11 -27.99 17.96
C ARG A 531 -7.81 -28.79 19.21
N GLY A 532 -8.19 -30.07 19.21
CA GLY A 532 -7.84 -31.01 20.28
C GLY A 532 -8.53 -30.72 21.61
N LYS A 533 -7.90 -29.94 22.48
CA LYS A 533 -8.43 -29.55 23.80
C LYS A 533 -8.49 -28.03 24.01
N GLU A 534 -7.85 -27.23 23.15
CA GLU A 534 -7.52 -25.83 23.43
C GLU A 534 -7.83 -24.90 22.25
N ALA A 535 -7.71 -23.59 22.50
CA ALA A 535 -7.88 -22.54 21.50
C ALA A 535 -6.77 -21.48 21.63
N GLU A 536 -6.10 -21.23 20.51
CA GLU A 536 -4.90 -20.39 20.40
C GLU A 536 -5.16 -19.15 19.53
N VAL A 537 -4.41 -18.07 19.77
CA VAL A 537 -4.49 -16.84 18.96
C VAL A 537 -3.43 -16.94 17.87
N ALA A 538 -3.77 -17.59 16.76
CA ALA A 538 -2.88 -17.77 15.61
C ALA A 538 -2.46 -16.44 14.95
N LEU A 539 -3.31 -15.42 15.04
CA LEU A 539 -2.99 -14.03 14.68
C LEU A 539 -3.59 -13.07 15.72
N PRO A 540 -2.79 -12.30 16.48
CA PRO A 540 -3.31 -11.22 17.31
C PRO A 540 -3.89 -10.10 16.42
N PRO A 541 -4.89 -9.33 16.89
CA PRO A 541 -5.48 -8.23 16.12
C PRO A 541 -4.44 -7.29 15.46
N THR A 542 -4.40 -7.26 14.13
CA THR A 542 -3.40 -6.55 13.31
C THR A 542 -4.03 -5.90 12.06
N SER A 543 -3.32 -4.99 11.41
CA SER A 543 -3.63 -4.42 10.09
C SER A 543 -2.87 -5.09 8.94
N SER A 544 -1.86 -5.93 9.22
CA SER A 544 -1.07 -6.64 8.19
C SER A 544 -1.82 -7.87 7.64
N VAL A 545 -1.81 -8.01 6.32
CA VAL A 545 -2.40 -9.15 5.60
C VAL A 545 -1.43 -10.32 5.51
N ASP A 546 -0.16 -10.05 5.23
CA ASP A 546 0.85 -11.07 4.97
C ASP A 546 1.09 -11.91 6.24
N ALA A 547 1.08 -11.24 7.40
CA ALA A 547 1.08 -11.90 8.70
C ALA A 547 -0.13 -12.82 8.92
N ALA A 548 -1.31 -12.46 8.39
CA ALA A 548 -2.51 -13.29 8.44
C ALA A 548 -2.43 -14.48 7.45
N ALA A 549 -1.95 -14.22 6.24
CA ALA A 549 -1.87 -15.19 5.15
C ALA A 549 -0.86 -16.32 5.45
N ALA A 550 0.36 -15.97 5.86
CA ALA A 550 1.40 -16.95 6.22
C ALA A 550 1.00 -17.82 7.43
N ARG A 551 0.20 -17.27 8.37
CA ARG A 551 -0.37 -18.03 9.50
C ARG A 551 -1.52 -18.95 9.08
N LEU A 552 -2.19 -18.69 7.95
CA LEU A 552 -3.25 -19.53 7.39
C LEU A 552 -2.72 -20.71 6.57
N GLU A 553 -1.64 -20.52 5.82
CA GLU A 553 -0.98 -21.62 5.10
C GLU A 553 -0.47 -22.69 6.06
N SER A 554 0.21 -22.26 7.13
CA SER A 554 0.83 -23.12 8.14
C SER A 554 -0.15 -23.82 9.09
N LEU A 555 -1.47 -23.60 8.99
CA LEU A 555 -2.45 -24.26 9.87
C LEU A 555 -2.46 -25.80 9.71
N PRO A 556 -2.21 -26.55 10.80
CA PRO A 556 -2.38 -28.01 10.85
C PRO A 556 -3.86 -28.39 10.99
N THR A 557 -4.18 -29.67 10.73
CA THR A 557 -5.56 -30.19 10.85
C THR A 557 -5.62 -31.46 11.69
N GLY A 558 -6.61 -31.57 12.59
CA GLY A 558 -6.86 -32.77 13.37
C GLY A 558 -7.34 -32.55 14.82
N GLY A 559 -7.66 -33.64 15.51
CA GLY A 559 -8.12 -33.63 16.91
C GLY A 559 -9.63 -33.43 17.07
N ARG A 560 -10.08 -33.13 18.29
CA ARG A 560 -11.49 -32.81 18.60
C ARG A 560 -11.78 -31.33 18.36
N THR A 561 -13.04 -30.96 18.54
CA THR A 561 -13.63 -29.65 18.24
C THR A 561 -14.02 -28.91 19.54
N PRO A 562 -13.08 -28.24 20.23
CA PRO A 562 -13.35 -27.50 21.47
C PRO A 562 -13.96 -26.11 21.18
N LEU A 563 -15.12 -26.09 20.53
CA LEU A 563 -15.81 -24.86 20.09
C LEU A 563 -16.03 -23.86 21.23
N ALA A 564 -16.40 -24.33 22.42
CA ALA A 564 -16.55 -23.49 23.61
C ALA A 564 -15.25 -22.76 23.98
N ALA A 565 -14.09 -23.41 23.88
CA ALA A 565 -12.80 -22.79 24.15
C ALA A 565 -12.48 -21.69 23.11
N GLY A 566 -12.80 -21.93 21.84
CA GLY A 566 -12.67 -20.92 20.77
C GLY A 566 -13.51 -19.66 21.05
N LEU A 567 -14.77 -19.84 21.44
CA LEU A 567 -15.69 -18.74 21.77
C LEU A 567 -15.26 -17.97 23.04
N LEU A 568 -14.80 -18.67 24.08
CA LEU A 568 -14.28 -18.02 25.30
C LEU A 568 -12.99 -17.24 25.01
N LYS A 569 -12.07 -17.83 24.23
CA LYS A 569 -10.83 -17.16 23.79
C LYS A 569 -11.13 -15.90 22.98
N ALA A 570 -12.18 -15.94 22.15
CA ALA A 570 -12.64 -14.77 21.40
C ALA A 570 -13.17 -13.67 22.33
N HIS A 571 -13.95 -14.01 23.36
CA HIS A 571 -14.41 -13.03 24.34
C HIS A 571 -13.23 -12.37 25.09
N ASP A 572 -12.22 -13.14 25.51
CA ASP A 572 -11.00 -12.58 26.13
C ASP A 572 -10.26 -11.61 25.19
N VAL A 573 -10.08 -11.97 23.91
CA VAL A 573 -9.42 -11.10 22.91
C VAL A 573 -10.24 -9.83 22.67
N LEU A 574 -11.57 -9.93 22.50
CA LEU A 574 -12.44 -8.77 22.31
C LEU A 574 -12.47 -7.86 23.54
N ARG A 575 -12.43 -8.42 24.76
CA ARG A 575 -12.37 -7.65 26.01
C ARG A 575 -11.07 -6.86 26.13
N VAL A 576 -9.93 -7.45 25.77
CA VAL A 576 -8.62 -6.75 25.77
C VAL A 576 -8.58 -5.68 24.68
N GLU A 577 -9.07 -5.97 23.48
CA GLU A 577 -8.99 -5.03 22.36
C GLU A 577 -9.96 -3.83 22.54
N ARG A 578 -11.12 -4.02 23.18
CA ARG A 578 -12.03 -2.94 23.59
C ARG A 578 -11.41 -1.95 24.60
N LEU A 579 -10.35 -2.34 25.32
CA LEU A 579 -9.59 -1.43 26.18
C LEU A 579 -8.47 -0.69 25.42
N ARG A 580 -8.07 -1.18 24.23
CA ARG A 580 -7.01 -0.59 23.39
C ARG A 580 -7.56 0.36 22.33
N ASP A 581 -8.64 -0.05 21.67
CA ASP A 581 -9.37 0.77 20.71
C ASP A 581 -10.88 0.64 20.97
N PRO A 582 -11.42 1.39 21.96
CA PRO A 582 -12.85 1.41 22.26
C PRO A 582 -13.71 1.97 21.10
N SER A 583 -13.09 2.54 20.06
CA SER A 583 -13.78 3.11 18.90
C SER A 583 -14.14 2.04 17.86
N ARG A 584 -13.39 0.93 17.79
CA ARG A 584 -13.65 -0.15 16.82
C ARG A 584 -14.72 -1.13 17.30
N ARG A 585 -15.83 -1.15 16.57
CA ARG A 585 -16.92 -2.10 16.78
C ARG A 585 -16.54 -3.49 16.21
N PRO A 586 -16.65 -4.58 16.99
CA PRO A 586 -16.23 -5.91 16.56
C PRO A 586 -17.26 -6.61 15.66
N LEU A 587 -16.75 -7.53 14.84
CA LEU A 587 -17.50 -8.50 14.05
C LEU A 587 -16.84 -9.88 14.26
N LEU A 588 -17.56 -10.80 14.89
CA LEU A 588 -17.11 -12.17 15.12
C LEU A 588 -17.48 -13.05 13.92
N VAL A 589 -16.50 -13.73 13.32
CA VAL A 589 -16.72 -14.66 12.19
C VAL A 589 -16.30 -16.06 12.60
N VAL A 590 -17.26 -16.90 12.94
CA VAL A 590 -17.01 -18.28 13.39
C VAL A 590 -17.11 -19.23 12.20
N VAL A 591 -16.10 -20.05 11.95
CA VAL A 591 -16.01 -20.93 10.75
C VAL A 591 -15.89 -22.37 11.23
N THR A 592 -16.99 -23.14 11.15
CA THR A 592 -17.13 -24.48 11.76
C THR A 592 -18.28 -25.27 11.12
N ASP A 593 -18.31 -26.59 11.34
CA ASP A 593 -19.49 -27.44 11.08
C ASP A 593 -20.45 -27.52 12.29
N GLY A 594 -20.12 -26.83 13.39
CA GLY A 594 -20.91 -26.75 14.62
C GLY A 594 -20.79 -27.98 15.54
N ARG A 595 -19.97 -28.99 15.20
CA ARG A 595 -19.90 -30.28 15.92
C ARG A 595 -19.02 -30.19 17.17
N ALA A 596 -19.50 -29.49 18.21
CA ALA A 596 -18.82 -29.36 19.49
C ALA A 596 -18.53 -30.75 20.14
N THR A 597 -17.25 -31.12 20.26
CA THR A 597 -16.79 -32.43 20.78
C THR A 597 -15.69 -32.35 21.84
N GLY A 598 -15.26 -31.14 22.21
CA GLY A 598 -14.26 -30.91 23.27
C GLY A 598 -14.88 -30.55 24.62
N GLY A 599 -14.58 -31.34 25.66
CA GLY A 599 -15.01 -31.11 27.05
C GLY A 599 -16.24 -31.93 27.49
N PRO A 600 -16.62 -31.87 28.78
CA PRO A 600 -17.87 -32.43 29.28
C PRO A 600 -19.04 -31.53 28.88
N ASP A 601 -20.15 -32.11 28.40
CA ASP A 601 -21.31 -31.35 27.86
C ASP A 601 -20.88 -30.25 26.85
N PRO A 602 -20.24 -30.64 25.73
CA PRO A 602 -19.57 -29.70 24.83
C PRO A 602 -20.56 -28.78 24.09
N VAL A 603 -21.78 -29.26 23.82
CA VAL A 603 -22.82 -28.48 23.13
C VAL A 603 -23.35 -27.36 24.02
N ALA A 604 -23.76 -27.65 25.26
CA ALA A 604 -24.28 -26.58 26.11
C ALA A 604 -23.16 -25.67 26.65
N LEU A 605 -21.91 -26.12 26.74
CA LEU A 605 -20.77 -25.22 26.94
C LEU A 605 -20.57 -24.25 25.77
N ALA A 606 -20.68 -24.73 24.52
CA ALA A 606 -20.60 -23.87 23.33
C ALA A 606 -21.75 -22.84 23.31
N GLY A 607 -22.99 -23.28 23.55
CA GLY A 607 -24.15 -22.40 23.62
C GLY A 607 -24.10 -21.36 24.74
N ARG A 608 -23.65 -21.74 25.95
CA ARG A 608 -23.37 -20.78 27.05
C ARG A 608 -22.31 -19.76 26.64
N SER A 609 -21.27 -20.19 25.94
CA SER A 609 -20.19 -19.30 25.46
C SER A 609 -20.65 -18.37 24.34
N ALA A 610 -21.54 -18.83 23.44
CA ALA A 610 -22.14 -18.03 22.39
C ALA A 610 -23.02 -16.90 22.95
N ARG A 611 -23.84 -17.21 23.96
CA ARG A 611 -24.75 -16.24 24.60
C ARG A 611 -24.01 -15.10 25.32
N LEU A 612 -22.74 -15.27 25.70
CA LEU A 612 -21.90 -14.17 26.22
C LEU A 612 -21.68 -13.09 25.16
N HIS A 613 -21.31 -13.49 23.93
CA HIS A 613 -21.11 -12.55 22.81
C HIS A 613 -22.41 -11.81 22.46
N ALA A 614 -23.54 -12.52 22.48
CA ALA A 614 -24.86 -11.94 22.26
C ALA A 614 -25.22 -10.91 23.35
N ALA A 615 -24.94 -11.22 24.62
CA ALA A 615 -25.18 -10.31 25.75
C ALA A 615 -24.31 -9.04 25.72
N GLU A 616 -23.11 -9.11 25.14
CA GLU A 616 -22.25 -7.95 24.90
C GLU A 616 -22.62 -7.15 23.62
N GLY A 617 -23.59 -7.62 22.83
CA GLY A 617 -23.98 -6.98 21.56
C GLY A 617 -22.94 -7.15 20.44
N THR A 618 -22.05 -8.13 20.53
CA THR A 618 -21.06 -8.43 19.49
C THR A 618 -21.75 -8.96 18.24
N ALA A 619 -21.66 -8.23 17.12
CA ALA A 619 -22.21 -8.68 15.86
C ALA A 619 -21.47 -9.94 15.38
N SER A 620 -22.22 -10.94 14.91
CA SER A 620 -21.70 -12.28 14.67
C SER A 620 -22.20 -12.88 13.36
N VAL A 621 -21.34 -13.65 12.70
CA VAL A 621 -21.65 -14.43 11.50
C VAL A 621 -21.03 -15.82 11.67
N VAL A 622 -21.80 -16.86 11.35
CA VAL A 622 -21.28 -18.24 11.31
C VAL A 622 -21.18 -18.70 9.86
N VAL A 623 -20.00 -19.12 9.45
CA VAL A 623 -19.75 -19.73 8.14
C VAL A 623 -19.89 -21.24 8.28
N ASP A 624 -20.97 -21.79 7.74
CA ASP A 624 -21.30 -23.22 7.79
C ASP A 624 -20.38 -24.02 6.85
N CYS A 625 -19.64 -24.95 7.43
CA CYS A 625 -18.69 -25.83 6.75
C CYS A 625 -19.24 -27.26 6.50
N GLU A 626 -20.52 -27.52 6.78
CA GLU A 626 -21.12 -28.84 6.63
C GLU A 626 -21.41 -29.19 5.16
N SER A 627 -20.78 -30.26 4.66
CA SER A 627 -20.91 -30.73 3.27
C SER A 627 -21.51 -32.14 3.22
N GLY A 628 -22.63 -32.31 2.52
CA GLY A 628 -23.22 -33.62 2.25
C GLY A 628 -24.72 -33.59 1.96
N MET A 629 -25.26 -34.76 1.60
CA MET A 629 -26.71 -34.98 1.37
C MET A 629 -27.53 -34.94 2.68
N VAL A 630 -26.88 -35.09 3.83
CA VAL A 630 -27.47 -34.99 5.17
C VAL A 630 -26.75 -33.88 5.92
N ARG A 631 -27.49 -32.89 6.40
CA ARG A 631 -27.00 -31.80 7.24
C ARG A 631 -27.65 -31.88 8.62
N LEU A 632 -26.86 -31.62 9.66
CA LEU A 632 -27.31 -31.49 11.05
C LEU A 632 -27.71 -30.04 11.39
N GLY A 633 -27.21 -29.05 10.65
CA GLY A 633 -27.62 -27.64 10.79
C GLY A 633 -27.11 -26.94 12.06
N LEU A 634 -26.13 -27.54 12.77
CA LEU A 634 -25.59 -27.08 14.05
C LEU A 634 -24.98 -25.67 13.97
N ALA A 635 -24.38 -25.30 12.82
CA ALA A 635 -23.90 -23.94 12.56
C ALA A 635 -25.04 -22.89 12.60
N GLY A 636 -26.25 -23.26 12.15
CA GLY A 636 -27.44 -22.42 12.23
C GLY A 636 -28.00 -22.28 13.66
N GLU A 637 -27.86 -23.32 14.49
CA GLU A 637 -28.18 -23.26 15.92
C GLU A 637 -27.23 -22.31 16.65
N LEU A 638 -25.92 -22.45 16.40
CA LEU A 638 -24.86 -21.61 16.96
C LEU A 638 -25.04 -20.13 16.58
N ALA A 639 -25.37 -19.84 15.32
CA ALA A 639 -25.67 -18.48 14.88
C ALA A 639 -26.83 -17.86 15.67
N ARG A 640 -27.87 -18.66 15.95
CA ARG A 640 -29.03 -18.26 16.76
C ARG A 640 -28.63 -17.88 18.19
N GLU A 641 -27.74 -18.64 18.81
CA GLU A 641 -27.24 -18.37 20.18
C GLU A 641 -26.23 -17.23 20.26
N LEU A 642 -25.52 -16.95 19.16
CA LEU A 642 -24.65 -15.78 18.99
C LEU A 642 -25.43 -14.48 18.65
N GLY A 643 -26.74 -14.56 18.40
CA GLY A 643 -27.56 -13.43 17.93
C GLY A 643 -27.25 -12.99 16.49
N GLY A 644 -26.65 -13.87 15.69
CA GLY A 644 -26.11 -13.57 14.35
C GLY A 644 -26.78 -14.35 13.21
N SER A 645 -26.15 -14.31 12.04
CA SER A 645 -26.59 -15.03 10.83
C SER A 645 -25.65 -16.17 10.44
N ALA A 646 -26.21 -17.32 10.07
CA ALA A 646 -25.47 -18.37 9.37
C ALA A 646 -25.41 -18.08 7.86
N VAL A 647 -24.31 -18.45 7.21
CA VAL A 647 -24.05 -18.32 5.76
C VAL A 647 -23.22 -19.52 5.33
N THR A 648 -23.55 -20.18 4.22
CA THR A 648 -22.71 -21.28 3.68
C THR A 648 -21.48 -20.76 2.92
N LEU A 649 -20.47 -21.61 2.72
CA LEU A 649 -19.28 -21.28 1.92
C LEU A 649 -19.59 -20.81 0.49
N ASP A 650 -20.68 -21.30 -0.13
CA ASP A 650 -21.10 -20.92 -1.48
C ASP A 650 -21.87 -19.58 -1.53
N GLU A 651 -22.66 -19.27 -0.49
CA GLU A 651 -23.35 -17.97 -0.33
C GLU A 651 -22.39 -16.83 0.07
N LEU A 652 -21.16 -17.17 0.44
CA LEU A 652 -20.08 -16.22 0.72
C LEU A 652 -19.55 -15.57 -0.56
N ARG A 653 -19.65 -16.27 -1.70
CA ARG A 653 -19.22 -15.81 -3.03
C ARG A 653 -20.16 -14.73 -3.56
N ALA A 654 -19.60 -13.61 -4.01
CA ALA A 654 -20.37 -12.44 -4.46
C ALA A 654 -21.09 -12.66 -5.80
N ASP A 655 -20.61 -13.61 -6.61
CA ASP A 655 -21.07 -13.86 -7.97
C ASP A 655 -22.32 -14.77 -8.02
N THR A 656 -22.70 -15.34 -6.86
CA THR A 656 -23.96 -16.08 -6.65
C THR A 656 -25.12 -15.09 -6.44
N ILE A 657 -25.68 -14.57 -7.54
CA ILE A 657 -26.55 -13.37 -7.56
C ILE A 657 -27.91 -13.54 -6.85
N ALA A 658 -28.27 -12.49 -6.09
CA ALA A 658 -29.60 -12.09 -5.60
C ALA A 658 -30.40 -13.05 -4.68
N GLY A 659 -30.50 -12.70 -3.38
CA GLY A 659 -31.42 -13.33 -2.44
C GLY A 659 -31.71 -12.53 -1.16
N LEU A 660 -30.69 -12.29 -0.31
CA LEU A 660 -30.87 -11.74 1.04
C LEU A 660 -30.61 -10.22 1.15
N VAL A 661 -31.64 -9.39 0.87
CA VAL A 661 -31.59 -7.92 1.09
C VAL A 661 -32.90 -7.32 1.67
N LYS A 662 -33.95 -8.11 2.01
CA LYS A 662 -35.27 -7.55 2.43
C LYS A 662 -35.66 -7.71 3.91
N ASP A 663 -35.31 -8.79 4.59
CA ASP A 663 -36.04 -9.17 5.83
C ASP A 663 -35.68 -8.34 7.08
N VAL A 664 -34.58 -7.60 7.06
CA VAL A 664 -34.13 -6.76 8.20
C VAL A 664 -35.07 -5.56 8.48
N GLN A 665 -35.98 -5.22 7.55
CA GLN A 665 -36.98 -4.16 7.79
C GLN A 665 -38.27 -4.64 8.49
N GLY A 666 -38.49 -5.95 8.65
CA GLY A 666 -39.75 -6.48 9.17
C GLY A 666 -39.92 -6.37 10.69
N THR A 667 -38.89 -6.75 11.45
CA THR A 667 -39.04 -7.10 12.88
C THR A 667 -39.09 -5.89 13.83
N SER A 668 -38.49 -4.76 13.46
CA SER A 668 -38.38 -3.57 14.33
C SER A 668 -39.64 -2.68 14.37
N ARG A 669 -40.70 -3.03 13.62
CA ARG A 669 -41.96 -2.25 13.53
C ARG A 669 -43.13 -2.81 14.34
N ARG A 670 -42.86 -3.75 15.27
CA ARG A 670 -43.87 -4.34 16.18
C ARG A 670 -43.53 -4.19 17.68
N ALA A 671 -42.59 -3.32 18.02
CA ALA A 671 -42.21 -3.00 19.39
C ALA A 671 -42.02 -1.48 19.56
N ALA A 672 -43.10 -0.74 19.32
CA ALA A 672 -43.27 0.70 19.54
C ALA A 672 -44.76 0.99 19.75
#